data_AF-A0A8H6WU54-F1
#
_entry.id   AF-A0A8H6WU54-F1
#
_cell.length_a   1.000
_cell.length_b   1.000
_cell.length_c   1.000
_cell.angle_alpha   90.00
_cell.angle_beta   90.00
_cell.angle_gamma   90.00
#
_symmetry.space_group_name_H-M   'P 1'
#
loop_
_entity.id
_entity.type
_entity.pdbx_description
1 polymer ?
#
loop_
_entity_poly.entity_id
_entity_poly.type
_entity_poly.pdbx_seq_one_letter_code
_entity_poly.pdbx_strand_id
1 'polypeptide(L)'
;MAVVKAARKWLAGTGSGLDDEEEVEADTSANGPSGATRTMGFDPDLAVPEELAGMTMDFEDPEFKHAFGDIPNKYSPQAVAMYMTYKVFVCKLKMGTADTARAALKQLWASQEGGKYRGSWKYDEATGACSGNPIHSANVDDTTKSLRNATNADGSPRTHSLAMSKANMDKIYEFHRTRFPDDTVFFEPSTSAEETKVRTKHLGFMAISTLMWTLWLRSFEATKIQRKHLVMDLEDPQSFNTPYFEVKVVNRKGWQNKLNSREQDLRSGTYKVAPQPNLPACDAYHWVRLWIRYLEEVVYRRPLAPDDYLFPSVGANGVRVGDHLSHDDLQKWLDYFSEGAKLPRANGNYTTHCWRRGGAQYRFMFAPVGSRWTLEQVRWWGGWAEGEHRNTMIKYLLDEVYAYEHDHSGLLLQNQPDRGGTFLGEGSAMAAATNQQLTMMHSSLSQDLRYLIGLFSKLATQPKYPEPAALPSPIVPATRVVPFAPSPLAPFTYSFRLPTSPLTRPIEPIPLSSSQHLIHGPSSAVPPPVPAPAAPLLQASTTDPYFTIPRVPLMVNNKKTDKSESWRIIVEHCFIGAPHLGLPKALIDWPPRWYQGANARWAQVRGERLTIGLEYRDRQVYIIFHPSVLLIPSL
;
A
#
# COMPACT_ATOMS: atom_id res chain seq x y z
N MET A 1 -1.40 -12.26 -24.07
CA MET A 1 -0.41 -13.22 -24.63
C MET A 1 0.29 -14.08 -23.57
N ALA A 2 1.00 -13.53 -22.58
CA ALA A 2 1.72 -14.34 -21.58
C ALA A 2 0.81 -15.34 -20.81
N VAL A 3 -0.38 -14.90 -20.43
CA VAL A 3 -1.37 -15.73 -19.70
C VAL A 3 -1.90 -16.89 -20.57
N VAL A 4 -2.13 -16.64 -21.87
CA VAL A 4 -2.55 -17.67 -22.83
C VAL A 4 -1.44 -18.71 -23.02
N LYS A 5 -0.18 -18.27 -23.12
CA LYS A 5 0.97 -19.18 -23.21
C LYS A 5 1.10 -20.07 -21.97
N ALA A 6 0.86 -19.52 -20.78
CA ALA A 6 0.85 -20.28 -19.53
C ALA A 6 -0.29 -21.31 -19.48
N ALA A 7 -1.49 -20.95 -19.97
CA ALA A 7 -2.62 -21.87 -20.05
C ALA A 7 -2.36 -23.03 -21.02
N ARG A 8 -1.82 -22.74 -22.21
CA ARG A 8 -1.39 -23.76 -23.20
C ARG A 8 -0.33 -24.70 -22.62
N LYS A 9 0.67 -24.15 -21.91
CA LYS A 9 1.71 -24.96 -21.27
C LYS A 9 1.14 -25.89 -20.19
N TRP A 10 0.20 -25.39 -19.39
CA TRP A 10 -0.47 -26.20 -18.37
C TRP A 10 -1.25 -27.38 -19.00
N LEU A 11 -2.03 -27.10 -20.05
CA LEU A 11 -2.82 -28.11 -20.77
C LEU A 11 -1.96 -29.16 -21.49
N ALA A 12 -0.78 -28.77 -21.98
CA ALA A 12 0.16 -29.71 -22.59
C ALA A 12 0.80 -30.66 -21.56
N GLY A 13 0.93 -30.22 -20.29
CA GLY A 13 1.51 -31.02 -19.21
C GLY A 13 0.54 -32.00 -18.56
N THR A 14 -0.77 -31.85 -18.75
CA THR A 14 -1.79 -32.75 -18.19
C THR A 14 -1.98 -34.05 -18.99
N GLY A 15 -1.32 -34.21 -20.14
CA GLY A 15 -1.50 -35.36 -21.04
C GLY A 15 -0.32 -36.34 -21.13
N SER A 16 0.69 -36.23 -20.25
CA SER A 16 1.78 -37.22 -20.14
C SER A 16 1.58 -38.02 -18.85
N GLY A 17 1.16 -39.28 -18.99
CA GLY A 17 0.92 -40.21 -17.89
C GLY A 17 2.15 -40.43 -17.01
N LEU A 18 1.87 -40.71 -15.73
CA LEU A 18 2.80 -41.24 -14.74
C LEU A 18 2.99 -42.73 -15.03
N ASP A 19 4.17 -43.14 -15.51
CA ASP A 19 4.56 -44.55 -15.57
C ASP A 19 5.62 -44.83 -14.49
N ASP A 20 5.32 -45.85 -13.69
CA ASP A 20 6.16 -46.77 -12.93
C ASP A 20 7.26 -46.24 -11.99
N GLU A 21 7.03 -46.33 -10.67
CA GLU A 21 8.02 -46.85 -9.71
C GLU A 21 7.36 -47.61 -8.53
N GLU A 22 7.78 -48.87 -8.39
CA GLU A 22 7.57 -49.91 -7.37
C GLU A 22 7.29 -49.47 -5.91
N GLU A 23 6.25 -50.06 -5.32
CA GLU A 23 6.03 -50.15 -3.87
C GLU A 23 7.07 -51.05 -3.19
N VAL A 24 7.66 -50.59 -2.09
CA VAL A 24 8.38 -51.43 -1.12
C VAL A 24 7.80 -51.15 0.27
N GLU A 25 7.14 -52.18 0.83
CA GLU A 25 6.68 -52.21 2.22
C GLU A 25 7.84 -52.25 3.23
N ALA A 26 7.72 -51.51 4.33
CA ALA A 26 8.41 -51.83 5.58
C ALA A 26 7.64 -51.32 6.80
N ASP A 27 7.31 -52.28 7.66
CA ASP A 27 6.62 -52.21 8.94
C ASP A 27 7.57 -51.76 10.06
N THR A 28 7.11 -50.94 11.03
CA THR A 28 7.41 -51.05 12.49
C THR A 28 6.84 -49.90 13.33
N SER A 29 6.57 -50.26 14.59
CA SER A 29 5.68 -49.66 15.58
C SER A 29 6.37 -48.79 16.67
N ALA A 30 5.53 -48.01 17.38
CA ALA A 30 5.55 -47.71 18.84
C ALA A 30 5.64 -46.22 19.32
N ASN A 31 4.52 -45.76 19.92
CA ASN A 31 4.28 -45.01 21.18
C ASN A 31 4.91 -43.62 21.53
N GLY A 32 4.07 -42.57 21.42
CA GLY A 32 3.63 -41.53 22.42
C GLY A 32 4.63 -40.58 23.14
N PRO A 33 4.21 -39.44 23.77
CA PRO A 33 2.84 -38.98 24.05
C PRO A 33 2.50 -37.47 23.79
N SER A 34 1.19 -37.25 23.57
CA SER A 34 0.30 -36.13 23.98
C SER A 34 0.81 -34.68 24.14
N GLY A 35 0.37 -33.81 23.22
CA GLY A 35 0.26 -32.36 23.39
C GLY A 35 -0.91 -31.82 22.56
N ALA A 36 -1.97 -31.38 23.23
CA ALA A 36 -3.26 -31.04 22.63
C ALA A 36 -3.17 -29.96 21.54
N THR A 37 -3.39 -30.36 20.28
CA THR A 37 -3.60 -29.45 19.16
C THR A 37 -5.05 -29.60 18.71
N ARG A 38 -5.79 -28.50 18.75
CA ARG A 38 -7.20 -28.40 18.36
C ARG A 38 -7.32 -28.68 16.85
N THR A 39 -7.70 -29.90 16.50
CA THR A 39 -8.02 -30.30 15.12
C THR A 39 -9.25 -29.55 14.65
N MET A 40 -9.09 -28.74 13.60
CA MET A 40 -10.23 -28.26 12.81
C MET A 40 -10.77 -29.47 12.04
N GLY A 41 -11.94 -29.96 12.44
CA GLY A 41 -12.68 -30.96 11.70
C GLY A 41 -12.97 -30.42 10.31
N PHE A 42 -12.51 -31.13 9.28
CA PHE A 42 -13.03 -30.98 7.94
C PHE A 42 -14.47 -31.52 7.98
N ASP A 43 -15.44 -30.69 7.60
CA ASP A 43 -16.82 -31.11 7.46
C ASP A 43 -16.91 -32.07 6.26
N PRO A 44 -17.20 -33.37 6.46
CA PRO A 44 -17.27 -34.35 5.38
C PRO A 44 -18.42 -34.08 4.40
N ASP A 45 -19.36 -33.19 4.74
CA ASP A 45 -20.54 -32.89 3.93
C ASP A 45 -20.28 -31.87 2.79
N LEU A 46 -19.04 -31.38 2.65
CA LEU A 46 -18.59 -30.73 1.40
C LEU A 46 -18.06 -31.76 0.39
N ALA A 47 -18.77 -32.88 0.27
CA ALA A 47 -18.58 -33.80 -0.85
C ALA A 47 -18.70 -33.01 -2.16
N VAL A 48 -17.74 -33.24 -3.06
CA VAL A 48 -17.85 -32.80 -4.46
C VAL A 48 -19.24 -33.25 -4.96
N PRO A 49 -20.07 -32.35 -5.50
CA PRO A 49 -21.41 -32.71 -5.93
C PRO A 49 -21.38 -33.98 -6.79
N GLU A 50 -22.24 -34.94 -6.50
CA GLU A 50 -22.30 -36.26 -7.14
C GLU A 50 -22.40 -36.15 -8.69
N GLU A 51 -22.93 -35.03 -9.20
CA GLU A 51 -22.96 -34.64 -10.61
C GLU A 51 -21.56 -34.48 -11.26
N LEU A 52 -20.52 -34.12 -10.51
CA LEU A 52 -19.14 -34.00 -10.99
C LEU A 52 -18.39 -35.35 -11.01
N ALA A 53 -18.85 -36.34 -10.24
CA ALA A 53 -18.25 -37.67 -10.19
C ALA A 53 -18.68 -38.56 -11.37
N GLY A 54 -19.79 -38.23 -12.05
CA GLY A 54 -20.33 -38.96 -13.20
C GLY A 54 -19.77 -38.53 -14.57
N MET A 55 -18.96 -37.47 -14.65
CA MET A 55 -18.29 -37.09 -15.90
C MET A 55 -16.99 -37.90 -16.04
N THR A 56 -17.05 -39.07 -16.68
CA THR A 56 -15.85 -39.71 -17.24
C THR A 56 -15.23 -38.75 -18.25
N MET A 57 -14.16 -38.07 -17.84
CA MET A 57 -13.46 -37.10 -18.65
C MET A 57 -12.51 -37.83 -19.61
N ASP A 58 -12.77 -37.71 -20.91
CA ASP A 58 -11.83 -38.14 -21.95
C ASP A 58 -10.65 -37.15 -22.03
N PHE A 59 -9.78 -37.17 -21.03
CA PHE A 59 -8.48 -36.49 -21.07
C PHE A 59 -7.59 -37.01 -22.21
N GLU A 60 -7.93 -38.20 -22.71
CA GLU A 60 -7.27 -38.88 -23.81
C GLU A 60 -7.73 -38.38 -25.19
N ASP A 61 -8.85 -37.65 -25.30
CA ASP A 61 -9.28 -37.08 -26.58
C ASP A 61 -8.21 -36.08 -27.06
N PRO A 62 -7.59 -36.31 -28.25
CA PRO A 62 -6.58 -35.42 -28.81
C PRO A 62 -7.05 -33.97 -28.94
N GLU A 63 -8.35 -33.73 -29.14
CA GLU A 63 -8.92 -32.39 -29.23
C GLU A 63 -8.82 -31.63 -27.90
N PHE A 64 -8.82 -32.33 -26.75
CA PHE A 64 -8.70 -31.68 -25.45
C PHE A 64 -7.38 -30.90 -25.32
N LYS A 65 -6.28 -31.43 -25.88
CA LYS A 65 -4.96 -30.76 -25.91
C LYS A 65 -4.99 -29.43 -26.67
N HIS A 66 -5.97 -29.26 -27.56
CA HIS A 66 -6.16 -28.07 -28.37
C HIS A 66 -7.24 -27.12 -27.82
N ALA A 67 -7.76 -27.36 -26.61
CA ALA A 67 -8.82 -26.55 -25.99
C ALA A 67 -8.44 -25.07 -25.73
N PHE A 68 -7.14 -24.72 -25.72
CA PHE A 68 -6.66 -23.33 -25.70
C PHE A 68 -6.05 -22.87 -27.04
N GLY A 69 -6.41 -23.55 -28.13
CA GLY A 69 -6.05 -23.19 -29.50
C GLY A 69 -6.61 -21.82 -29.90
N ASP A 70 -6.18 -21.35 -31.08
CA ASP A 70 -6.70 -20.10 -31.65
C ASP A 70 -8.18 -20.25 -32.04
N ILE A 71 -8.61 -21.47 -32.38
CA ILE A 71 -10.00 -21.84 -32.63
C ILE A 71 -10.52 -22.60 -31.41
N PRO A 72 -11.64 -22.17 -30.77
CA PRO A 72 -12.23 -22.92 -29.69
C PRO A 72 -12.93 -24.18 -30.21
N ASN A 73 -12.94 -25.23 -29.39
CA ASN A 73 -13.56 -26.53 -29.64
C ASN A 73 -14.52 -26.92 -28.49
N LYS A 74 -15.14 -28.11 -28.57
CA LYS A 74 -16.10 -28.62 -27.59
C LYS A 74 -15.57 -28.64 -26.15
N TYR A 75 -14.26 -28.83 -25.97
CA TYR A 75 -13.59 -28.88 -24.66
C TYR A 75 -13.13 -27.55 -24.10
N SER A 76 -13.14 -26.48 -24.91
CA SER A 76 -12.64 -25.16 -24.52
C SER A 76 -13.30 -24.61 -23.24
N PRO A 77 -14.63 -24.70 -23.05
CA PRO A 77 -15.29 -24.29 -21.80
C PRO A 77 -14.76 -25.03 -20.57
N GLN A 78 -14.63 -26.36 -20.68
CA GLN A 78 -14.24 -27.22 -19.57
C GLN A 78 -12.77 -26.99 -19.20
N ALA A 79 -11.88 -26.87 -20.20
CA ALA A 79 -10.48 -26.55 -19.97
C ALA A 79 -10.31 -25.18 -19.28
N VAL A 80 -11.11 -24.16 -19.65
CA VAL A 80 -11.13 -22.86 -18.95
C VAL A 80 -11.52 -23.03 -17.49
N ALA A 81 -12.62 -23.73 -17.21
CA ALA A 81 -13.11 -23.97 -15.86
C ALA A 81 -12.04 -24.66 -15.00
N MET A 82 -11.45 -25.74 -15.51
CA MET A 82 -10.37 -26.45 -14.83
C MET A 82 -9.14 -25.58 -14.59
N TYR A 83 -8.72 -24.79 -15.57
CA TYR A 83 -7.57 -23.92 -15.43
C TYR A 83 -7.81 -22.83 -14.36
N MET A 84 -9.02 -22.27 -14.30
CA MET A 84 -9.40 -21.31 -13.26
C MET A 84 -9.36 -21.97 -11.87
N THR A 85 -9.97 -23.15 -11.73
CA THR A 85 -9.97 -23.94 -10.49
C THR A 85 -8.55 -24.30 -10.06
N TYR A 86 -7.71 -24.79 -10.98
CA TYR A 86 -6.30 -25.09 -10.73
C TYR A 86 -5.55 -23.85 -10.22
N LYS A 87 -5.71 -22.69 -10.87
CA LYS A 87 -5.03 -21.46 -10.44
C LYS A 87 -5.47 -21.02 -9.05
N VAL A 88 -6.75 -21.13 -8.72
CA VAL A 88 -7.27 -20.65 -7.43
C VAL A 88 -6.99 -21.66 -6.31
N PHE A 89 -7.37 -22.92 -6.47
CA PHE A 89 -7.31 -23.90 -5.38
C PHE A 89 -5.99 -24.67 -5.30
N VAL A 90 -5.37 -24.99 -6.43
CA VAL A 90 -4.11 -25.77 -6.46
C VAL A 90 -2.91 -24.84 -6.33
N CYS A 91 -2.84 -23.77 -7.14
CA CYS A 91 -1.77 -22.77 -7.01
C CYS A 91 -1.98 -21.77 -5.88
N LYS A 92 -3.12 -21.82 -5.16
CA LYS A 92 -3.48 -20.89 -4.06
C LYS A 92 -3.41 -19.41 -4.48
N LEU A 93 -3.78 -19.09 -5.72
CA LEU A 93 -3.78 -17.72 -6.22
C LEU A 93 -5.12 -17.03 -5.97
N LYS A 94 -5.11 -15.71 -5.85
CA LYS A 94 -6.32 -14.90 -5.66
C LYS A 94 -7.25 -15.03 -6.87
N MET A 95 -8.57 -14.90 -6.64
CA MET A 95 -9.61 -14.92 -7.68
C MET A 95 -9.32 -13.98 -8.86
N GLY A 96 -8.67 -12.84 -8.62
CA GLY A 96 -8.26 -11.91 -9.68
C GLY A 96 -7.36 -12.54 -10.75
N THR A 97 -6.61 -13.59 -10.40
CA THR A 97 -5.81 -14.38 -11.36
C THR A 97 -6.69 -15.16 -12.32
N ALA A 98 -7.75 -15.80 -11.81
CA ALA A 98 -8.73 -16.51 -12.62
C ALA A 98 -9.51 -15.54 -13.52
N ASP A 99 -9.92 -14.38 -13.00
CA ASP A 99 -10.55 -13.32 -13.80
C ASP A 99 -9.61 -12.81 -14.91
N THR A 100 -8.31 -12.68 -14.63
CA THR A 100 -7.29 -12.28 -15.63
C THR A 100 -7.11 -13.35 -16.70
N ALA A 101 -7.05 -14.63 -16.32
CA ALA A 101 -7.00 -15.75 -17.27
C ALA A 101 -8.24 -15.76 -18.18
N ARG A 102 -9.41 -15.61 -17.57
CA ARG A 102 -10.69 -15.55 -18.27
C ARG A 102 -10.75 -14.39 -19.27
N ALA A 103 -10.31 -13.19 -18.86
CA ALA A 103 -10.26 -12.02 -19.73
C ALA A 103 -9.29 -12.19 -20.90
N ALA A 104 -8.11 -12.77 -20.66
CA ALA A 104 -7.12 -13.02 -21.70
C ALA A 104 -7.62 -14.04 -22.75
N LEU A 105 -8.26 -15.12 -22.30
CA LEU A 105 -8.85 -16.14 -23.18
C LEU A 105 -10.08 -15.62 -23.93
N LYS A 106 -10.91 -14.78 -23.27
CA LYS A 106 -12.01 -14.07 -23.94
C LYS A 106 -11.49 -13.25 -25.12
N GLN A 107 -10.43 -12.46 -24.88
CA GLN A 107 -9.83 -11.62 -25.91
C GLN A 107 -9.21 -12.45 -27.03
N LEU A 108 -8.52 -13.56 -26.70
CA LEU A 108 -7.94 -14.49 -27.67
C LEU A 108 -8.97 -14.89 -28.72
N TRP A 109 -10.14 -15.39 -28.31
CA TRP A 109 -11.14 -15.88 -29.26
C TRP A 109 -11.97 -14.77 -29.90
N ALA A 110 -12.21 -13.67 -29.19
CA ALA A 110 -12.98 -12.54 -29.74
C ALA A 110 -12.28 -11.79 -30.90
N SER A 111 -10.96 -11.96 -31.04
CA SER A 111 -10.15 -11.43 -32.15
C SER A 111 -10.00 -12.39 -33.34
N GLN A 112 -10.54 -13.60 -33.28
CA GLN A 112 -10.37 -14.62 -34.32
C GLN A 112 -11.54 -14.63 -35.31
N GLU A 113 -11.27 -15.09 -36.54
CA GLU A 113 -12.25 -15.27 -37.63
C GLU A 113 -13.27 -14.13 -37.75
N GLY A 114 -12.78 -12.88 -37.83
CA GLY A 114 -13.66 -11.71 -38.01
C GLY A 114 -14.64 -11.45 -36.86
N GLY A 115 -14.44 -12.06 -35.68
CA GLY A 115 -15.33 -11.94 -34.54
C GLY A 115 -16.42 -13.01 -34.44
N LYS A 116 -16.31 -14.12 -35.19
CA LYS A 116 -17.22 -15.27 -35.15
C LYS A 116 -17.50 -15.82 -33.74
N TYR A 117 -16.51 -15.75 -32.86
CA TYR A 117 -16.59 -16.25 -31.47
C TYR A 117 -16.99 -15.16 -30.46
N ARG A 118 -17.78 -14.17 -30.88
CA ARG A 118 -18.39 -13.17 -29.98
C ARG A 118 -19.81 -13.61 -29.61
N GLY A 119 -20.20 -13.38 -28.37
CA GLY A 119 -21.54 -13.71 -27.85
C GLY A 119 -21.59 -15.03 -27.07
N SER A 120 -22.82 -15.50 -26.83
CA SER A 120 -23.10 -16.70 -26.03
C SER A 120 -22.56 -17.96 -26.68
N TRP A 121 -21.90 -18.81 -25.88
CA TRP A 121 -21.30 -20.07 -26.36
C TRP A 121 -22.35 -21.08 -26.81
N LYS A 122 -22.12 -21.72 -27.95
CA LYS A 122 -22.86 -22.90 -28.43
C LYS A 122 -21.92 -23.84 -29.19
N TYR A 123 -22.08 -25.14 -28.94
CA TYR A 123 -21.46 -26.21 -29.72
C TYR A 123 -22.57 -27.02 -30.38
N ASP A 124 -22.45 -27.25 -31.68
CA ASP A 124 -23.34 -28.12 -32.45
C ASP A 124 -22.66 -29.47 -32.67
N GLU A 125 -23.15 -30.50 -31.99
CA GLU A 125 -22.59 -31.86 -32.07
C GLU A 125 -22.75 -32.47 -33.47
N ALA A 126 -23.79 -32.10 -34.22
CA ALA A 126 -24.06 -32.68 -35.54
C ALA A 126 -23.10 -32.14 -36.60
N THR A 127 -22.67 -30.88 -36.48
CA THR A 127 -21.77 -30.23 -37.44
C THR A 127 -20.34 -30.08 -36.94
N GLY A 128 -20.11 -30.34 -35.65
CA GLY A 128 -18.85 -30.02 -34.96
C GLY A 128 -18.56 -28.52 -34.87
N ALA A 129 -19.54 -27.66 -35.22
CA ALA A 129 -19.32 -26.21 -35.30
C ALA A 129 -19.43 -25.54 -33.93
N CYS A 130 -18.47 -24.66 -33.65
CA CYS A 130 -18.47 -23.80 -32.47
C CYS A 130 -18.90 -22.37 -32.85
N SER A 131 -19.78 -21.76 -32.04
CA SER A 131 -20.15 -20.35 -32.15
C SER A 131 -20.20 -19.67 -30.79
N GLY A 132 -19.95 -18.35 -30.77
CA GLY A 132 -19.82 -17.60 -29.53
C GLY A 132 -18.52 -17.88 -28.77
N ASN A 133 -18.38 -17.31 -27.57
CA ASN A 133 -17.13 -17.38 -26.81
C ASN A 133 -17.23 -18.41 -25.66
N PRO A 134 -16.31 -19.39 -25.53
CA PRO A 134 -16.34 -20.40 -24.44
C PRO A 134 -16.42 -19.81 -23.03
N ILE A 135 -15.92 -18.57 -22.86
CA ILE A 135 -15.98 -17.83 -21.59
C ILE A 135 -17.42 -17.52 -21.15
N HIS A 136 -18.37 -17.51 -22.09
CA HIS A 136 -19.79 -17.27 -21.87
C HIS A 136 -20.60 -18.58 -21.83
N SER A 137 -19.98 -19.69 -21.49
CA SER A 137 -20.66 -20.96 -21.24
C SER A 137 -21.16 -21.02 -19.78
N ALA A 138 -22.25 -21.76 -19.56
CA ALA A 138 -22.79 -22.00 -18.23
C ALA A 138 -21.72 -22.58 -17.28
N ASN A 139 -20.95 -23.56 -17.74
CA ASN A 139 -19.87 -24.18 -16.95
C ASN A 139 -18.84 -23.15 -16.43
N VAL A 140 -18.37 -22.24 -17.28
CA VAL A 140 -17.40 -21.21 -16.88
C VAL A 140 -18.01 -20.17 -15.94
N ASP A 141 -19.28 -19.81 -16.15
CA ASP A 141 -20.00 -18.87 -15.29
C ASP A 141 -20.29 -19.48 -13.90
N ASP A 142 -20.73 -20.73 -13.85
CA ASP A 142 -20.96 -21.47 -12.60
C ASP A 142 -19.66 -21.70 -11.84
N THR A 143 -18.60 -22.11 -12.53
CA THR A 143 -17.26 -22.23 -11.94
C THR A 143 -16.79 -20.89 -11.39
N THR A 144 -16.97 -19.79 -12.12
CA THR A 144 -16.64 -18.44 -11.62
C THR A 144 -17.40 -18.15 -10.32
N LYS A 145 -18.70 -18.42 -10.29
CA LYS A 145 -19.57 -18.16 -9.14
C LYS A 145 -19.13 -18.99 -7.94
N SER A 146 -18.86 -20.28 -8.12
CA SER A 146 -18.35 -21.18 -7.08
C SER A 146 -17.00 -20.74 -6.54
N LEU A 147 -16.05 -20.35 -7.42
CA LEU A 147 -14.75 -19.83 -7.01
C LEU A 147 -14.89 -18.53 -6.21
N ARG A 148 -15.79 -17.63 -6.61
CA ARG A 148 -16.08 -16.41 -5.84
C ARG A 148 -16.68 -16.73 -4.48
N ASN A 149 -17.62 -17.66 -4.42
CA ASN A 149 -18.24 -18.06 -3.16
C ASN A 149 -17.21 -18.67 -2.21
N ALA A 150 -16.39 -19.61 -2.68
CA ALA A 150 -15.34 -20.24 -1.87
C ALA A 150 -14.30 -19.22 -1.39
N THR A 151 -13.79 -18.36 -2.28
CA THR A 151 -12.81 -17.33 -1.91
C THR A 151 -13.37 -16.23 -0.99
N ASN A 152 -14.68 -16.00 -1.02
CA ASN A 152 -15.37 -15.08 -0.10
C ASN A 152 -15.74 -15.76 1.23
N ALA A 153 -16.00 -17.08 1.23
CA ALA A 153 -16.35 -17.87 2.42
C ALA A 153 -15.16 -18.10 3.34
N ASP A 154 -13.93 -18.15 2.79
CA ASP A 154 -12.67 -18.33 3.56
C ASP A 154 -12.36 -17.19 4.54
N GLY A 155 -13.27 -16.21 4.71
CA GLY A 155 -13.13 -15.14 5.70
C GLY A 155 -11.85 -14.33 5.54
N SER A 156 -11.19 -14.43 4.37
CA SER A 156 -9.86 -13.87 4.18
C SER A 156 -9.92 -12.39 4.56
N PRO A 157 -9.14 -11.93 5.55
CA PRO A 157 -9.21 -10.57 6.01
C PRO A 157 -8.99 -9.67 4.80
N ARG A 158 -10.02 -8.91 4.43
CA ARG A 158 -10.00 -8.10 3.22
C ARG A 158 -8.74 -7.25 3.24
N THR A 159 -7.84 -7.51 2.30
CA THR A 159 -6.56 -6.79 2.17
C THR A 159 -6.78 -5.42 1.52
N HIS A 160 -7.69 -4.60 2.07
CA HIS A 160 -7.80 -3.22 1.66
C HIS A 160 -6.64 -2.43 2.25
N SER A 161 -6.09 -1.51 1.48
CA SER A 161 -5.11 -0.56 1.99
C SER A 161 -5.71 0.20 3.17
N LEU A 162 -4.95 0.34 4.26
CA LEU A 162 -5.30 1.24 5.34
C LEU A 162 -5.50 2.66 4.80
N ALA A 163 -6.45 3.41 5.37
CA ALA A 163 -6.61 4.81 5.04
C ALA A 163 -5.52 5.66 5.68
N MET A 164 -4.96 6.60 4.91
CA MET A 164 -4.04 7.59 5.45
C MET A 164 -4.82 8.73 6.11
N SER A 165 -5.19 8.52 7.39
CA SER A 165 -5.94 9.50 8.17
C SER A 165 -5.19 10.83 8.29
N LYS A 166 -5.91 11.91 8.60
CA LYS A 166 -5.33 13.24 8.87
C LYS A 166 -4.27 13.16 9.98
N ALA A 167 -4.58 12.46 11.07
CA ALA A 167 -3.63 12.28 12.18
C ALA A 167 -2.34 11.55 11.76
N ASN A 168 -2.43 10.60 10.83
CA ASN A 168 -1.25 9.94 10.30
C ASN A 168 -0.45 10.84 9.33
N MET A 169 -1.13 11.68 8.54
CA MET A 169 -0.47 12.74 7.77
C MET A 169 0.27 13.72 8.67
N ASP A 170 -0.32 14.11 9.82
CA ASP A 170 0.35 14.97 10.80
C ASP A 170 1.63 14.33 11.34
N LYS A 171 1.61 13.03 11.70
CA LYS A 171 2.80 12.31 12.17
C LYS A 171 3.89 12.24 11.09
N ILE A 172 3.51 12.04 9.83
CA ILE A 172 4.44 12.10 8.69
C ILE A 172 5.05 13.51 8.58
N TYR A 173 4.22 14.54 8.72
CA TYR A 173 4.67 15.92 8.68
C TYR A 173 5.62 16.23 9.85
N GLU A 174 5.32 15.81 11.07
CA GLU A 174 6.21 15.92 12.23
C GLU A 174 7.55 15.24 11.96
N PHE A 175 7.53 13.99 11.48
CA PHE A 175 8.74 13.28 11.08
C PHE A 175 9.53 14.06 10.02
N HIS A 176 8.87 14.61 9.00
CA HIS A 176 9.51 15.46 8.00
C HIS A 176 10.16 16.70 8.63
N ARG A 177 9.47 17.38 9.56
CA ARG A 177 9.98 18.58 10.25
C ARG A 177 11.12 18.29 11.21
N THR A 178 11.22 17.08 11.77
CA THR A 178 12.43 16.70 12.55
C THR A 178 13.70 16.72 11.71
N ARG A 179 13.58 16.48 10.38
CA ARG A 179 14.71 16.48 9.45
C ARG A 179 14.90 17.82 8.74
N PHE A 180 13.79 18.50 8.43
CA PHE A 180 13.75 19.78 7.71
C PHE A 180 12.84 20.77 8.45
N PRO A 181 13.38 21.47 9.47
CA PRO A 181 12.59 22.39 10.30
C PRO A 181 12.16 23.68 9.60
N ASP A 182 12.72 23.99 8.43
CA ASP A 182 12.42 25.18 7.63
C ASP A 182 12.52 24.81 6.14
N ASP A 183 11.73 25.49 5.31
CA ASP A 183 11.64 25.25 3.87
C ASP A 183 12.85 25.82 3.11
N THR A 184 13.51 26.83 3.69
CA THR A 184 14.73 27.44 3.14
C THR A 184 15.88 26.45 3.01
N VAL A 185 15.94 25.43 3.88
CA VAL A 185 16.95 24.37 3.87
C VAL A 185 16.99 23.61 2.54
N PHE A 186 15.88 23.54 1.81
CA PHE A 186 15.85 22.87 0.51
C PHE A 186 16.67 23.60 -0.57
N PHE A 187 16.89 24.90 -0.41
CA PHE A 187 17.56 25.76 -1.40
C PHE A 187 19.01 26.09 -1.03
N GLU A 188 19.45 25.75 0.17
CA GLU A 188 20.84 25.91 0.58
C GLU A 188 21.77 25.01 -0.26
N PRO A 189 23.02 25.42 -0.53
CA PRO A 189 24.00 24.55 -1.18
C PRO A 189 24.15 23.23 -0.43
N SER A 190 23.94 22.11 -1.12
CA SER A 190 24.15 20.79 -0.53
C SER A 190 25.64 20.48 -0.44
N THR A 191 26.07 19.90 0.68
CA THR A 191 27.47 19.51 0.91
C THR A 191 27.82 18.15 0.28
N SER A 192 26.82 17.33 -0.01
CA SER A 192 26.99 16.00 -0.59
C SER A 192 25.82 15.57 -1.49
N ALA A 193 26.08 14.64 -2.41
CA ALA A 193 25.04 14.03 -3.24
C ALA A 193 24.00 13.27 -2.41
N GLU A 194 24.39 12.72 -1.26
CA GLU A 194 23.48 12.00 -0.37
C GLU A 194 22.50 12.96 0.32
N GLU A 195 22.98 14.12 0.76
CA GLU A 195 22.13 15.18 1.30
C GLU A 195 21.09 15.65 0.27
N THR A 196 21.50 15.85 -0.99
CA THR A 196 20.58 16.21 -2.07
C THR A 196 19.52 15.14 -2.30
N LYS A 197 19.90 13.84 -2.27
CA LYS A 197 18.94 12.73 -2.39
C LYS A 197 17.91 12.73 -1.26
N VAL A 198 18.34 12.95 -0.02
CA VAL A 198 17.42 13.00 1.13
C VAL A 198 16.48 14.20 1.01
N ARG A 199 16.98 15.38 0.65
CA ARG A 199 16.16 16.58 0.39
C ARG A 199 15.13 16.35 -0.71
N THR A 200 15.58 15.80 -1.85
CA THR A 200 14.72 15.44 -3.00
C THR A 200 13.62 14.47 -2.56
N LYS A 201 13.97 13.40 -1.84
CA LYS A 201 13.03 12.38 -1.37
C LYS A 201 11.99 12.98 -0.42
N HIS A 202 12.41 13.78 0.57
CA HIS A 202 11.50 14.38 1.54
C HIS A 202 10.54 15.38 0.92
N LEU A 203 11.05 16.32 0.12
CA LEU A 203 10.20 17.33 -0.49
C LEU A 203 9.29 16.73 -1.57
N GLY A 204 9.84 15.85 -2.41
CA GLY A 204 9.07 15.13 -3.43
C GLY A 204 7.98 14.25 -2.83
N PHE A 205 8.26 13.58 -1.70
CA PHE A 205 7.27 12.80 -0.99
C PHE A 205 6.15 13.67 -0.40
N MET A 206 6.48 14.80 0.24
CA MET A 206 5.44 15.71 0.76
C MET A 206 4.55 16.19 -0.38
N ALA A 207 5.13 16.69 -1.48
CA ALA A 207 4.37 17.16 -2.63
C ALA A 207 3.45 16.09 -3.24
N ILE A 208 3.97 14.88 -3.51
CA ILE A 208 3.14 13.83 -4.13
C ILE A 208 2.08 13.28 -3.16
N SER A 209 2.42 13.08 -1.89
CA SER A 209 1.50 12.52 -0.90
C SER A 209 0.34 13.48 -0.61
N THR A 210 0.62 14.78 -0.42
CA THR A 210 -0.44 15.78 -0.25
C THR A 210 -1.28 15.93 -1.50
N LEU A 211 -0.67 15.94 -2.69
CA LEU A 211 -1.44 16.03 -3.94
C LEU A 211 -2.36 14.82 -4.13
N MET A 212 -1.87 13.61 -3.87
CA MET A 212 -2.66 12.38 -3.94
C MET A 212 -3.79 12.36 -2.89
N TRP A 213 -3.52 12.86 -1.69
CA TRP A 213 -4.50 12.93 -0.60
C TRP A 213 -5.55 14.00 -0.85
N THR A 214 -5.18 15.15 -1.41
CA THR A 214 -6.11 16.24 -1.74
C THR A 214 -6.96 15.90 -2.95
N LEU A 215 -6.37 15.39 -4.04
CA LEU A 215 -7.08 15.15 -5.32
C LEU A 215 -7.57 13.69 -5.51
N TRP A 216 -7.35 12.84 -4.51
CA TRP A 216 -7.76 11.44 -4.49
C TRP A 216 -7.21 10.66 -5.68
N LEU A 217 -5.95 10.95 -6.04
CA LEU A 217 -5.31 10.37 -7.21
C LEU A 217 -4.91 8.93 -6.94
N ARG A 218 -4.97 8.10 -7.97
CA ARG A 218 -4.21 6.85 -8.00
C ARG A 218 -2.74 7.15 -8.27
N SER A 219 -1.86 6.25 -7.85
CA SER A 219 -0.42 6.38 -8.05
C SER A 219 -0.02 6.60 -9.51
N PHE A 220 -0.64 5.89 -10.45
CA PHE A 220 -0.38 6.08 -11.89
C PHE A 220 -0.95 7.39 -12.45
N GLU A 221 -1.94 8.00 -11.80
CA GLU A 221 -2.47 9.31 -12.18
C GLU A 221 -1.50 10.40 -11.70
N ALA A 222 -1.07 10.33 -10.44
CA ALA A 222 -0.18 11.31 -9.82
C ALA A 222 1.23 11.33 -10.45
N THR A 223 1.84 10.16 -10.64
CA THR A 223 3.21 10.05 -11.20
C THR A 223 3.30 10.53 -12.64
N LYS A 224 2.20 10.52 -13.40
CA LYS A 224 2.16 10.96 -14.80
C LYS A 224 1.78 12.44 -14.99
N ILE A 225 1.61 13.20 -13.90
CA ILE A 225 1.41 14.65 -14.00
C ILE A 225 2.67 15.27 -14.59
N GLN A 226 2.48 16.17 -15.56
CA GLN A 226 3.54 16.90 -16.26
C GLN A 226 3.30 18.39 -16.06
N ARG A 227 4.32 19.22 -16.30
CA ARG A 227 4.21 20.68 -16.11
C ARG A 227 3.06 21.29 -16.92
N LYS A 228 2.78 20.81 -18.13
CA LYS A 228 1.65 21.27 -18.98
C LYS A 228 0.26 20.97 -18.40
N HIS A 229 0.18 20.08 -17.42
CA HIS A 229 -1.07 19.77 -16.73
C HIS A 229 -1.35 20.76 -15.58
N LEU A 230 -0.44 21.71 -15.32
CA LEU A 230 -0.56 22.71 -14.27
C LEU A 230 -0.71 24.12 -14.84
N VAL A 231 -1.66 24.87 -14.30
CA VAL A 231 -1.76 26.33 -14.50
C VAL A 231 -1.60 26.99 -13.14
N MET A 232 -0.50 27.70 -12.94
CA MET A 232 -0.10 28.27 -11.66
C MET A 232 -0.57 29.73 -11.52
N ASP A 233 -0.53 30.25 -10.30
CA ASP A 233 -0.69 31.68 -9.99
C ASP A 233 -2.03 32.26 -10.46
N LEU A 234 -3.11 31.49 -10.26
CA LEU A 234 -4.46 31.90 -10.54
C LEU A 234 -5.13 32.48 -9.28
N GLU A 235 -6.14 33.32 -9.48
CA GLU A 235 -6.96 33.87 -8.42
C GLU A 235 -8.44 33.69 -8.77
N ASP A 236 -9.28 33.44 -7.76
CA ASP A 236 -10.72 33.26 -7.97
C ASP A 236 -11.47 34.52 -7.50
N PRO A 237 -11.95 35.38 -8.42
CA PRO A 237 -12.66 36.60 -8.06
C PRO A 237 -13.92 36.34 -7.23
N GLN A 238 -14.55 35.17 -7.39
CA GLN A 238 -15.75 34.80 -6.64
C GLN A 238 -15.44 34.38 -5.21
N SER A 239 -14.18 34.01 -4.94
CA SER A 239 -13.71 33.59 -3.62
C SER A 239 -12.76 34.62 -3.02
N PHE A 240 -13.09 35.92 -3.10
CA PHE A 240 -12.27 37.01 -2.54
C PHE A 240 -10.81 37.01 -3.07
N ASN A 241 -10.62 36.71 -4.36
CA ASN A 241 -9.30 36.56 -4.99
C ASN A 241 -8.43 35.49 -4.29
N THR A 242 -9.04 34.42 -3.80
CA THR A 242 -8.29 33.30 -3.21
C THR A 242 -7.31 32.75 -4.26
N PRO A 243 -6.00 32.69 -3.95
CA PRO A 243 -5.04 32.17 -4.90
C PRO A 243 -5.19 30.65 -5.03
N TYR A 244 -4.95 30.11 -6.21
CA TYR A 244 -4.98 28.68 -6.48
C TYR A 244 -4.07 28.32 -7.67
N PHE A 245 -3.86 27.03 -7.88
CA PHE A 245 -3.43 26.51 -9.17
C PHE A 245 -4.42 25.46 -9.67
N GLU A 246 -4.44 25.25 -10.97
CA GLU A 246 -5.22 24.19 -11.59
C GLU A 246 -4.35 22.96 -11.87
N VAL A 247 -4.93 21.78 -11.64
CA VAL A 247 -4.33 20.49 -12.01
C VAL A 247 -5.28 19.75 -12.94
N LYS A 248 -4.85 19.51 -14.17
CA LYS A 248 -5.58 18.69 -15.14
C LYS A 248 -5.16 17.22 -15.02
N VAL A 249 -6.07 16.37 -14.55
CA VAL A 249 -5.84 14.92 -14.44
C VAL A 249 -6.34 14.22 -15.70
N VAL A 250 -5.40 13.79 -16.53
CA VAL A 250 -5.70 13.08 -17.79
C VAL A 250 -5.84 11.57 -17.51
N ASN A 251 -6.68 10.88 -18.29
CA ASN A 251 -6.81 9.41 -18.24
C ASN A 251 -7.30 8.81 -16.91
N ARG A 252 -8.13 9.53 -16.16
CA ARG A 252 -8.77 8.99 -14.95
C ARG A 252 -9.68 7.82 -15.34
N LYS A 253 -9.46 6.64 -14.74
CA LYS A 253 -10.13 5.37 -15.11
C LYS A 253 -11.66 5.48 -15.20
N GLY A 254 -12.29 6.24 -14.29
CA GLY A 254 -13.74 6.43 -14.26
C GLY A 254 -14.28 7.32 -15.39
N TRP A 255 -13.43 8.11 -16.03
CA TRP A 255 -13.81 9.03 -17.10
C TRP A 255 -13.54 8.49 -18.50
N GLN A 256 -12.57 7.59 -18.64
CA GLN A 256 -12.24 6.99 -19.94
C GLN A 256 -13.44 6.29 -20.59
N ASN A 257 -14.32 5.67 -19.81
CA ASN A 257 -15.53 5.03 -20.31
C ASN A 257 -16.63 6.02 -20.75
N LYS A 258 -16.56 7.28 -20.30
CA LYS A 258 -17.57 8.31 -20.59
C LYS A 258 -17.25 9.16 -21.82
N LEU A 259 -16.03 9.10 -22.35
CA LEU A 259 -15.68 9.77 -23.61
C LEU A 259 -16.48 9.24 -24.82
N ASN A 260 -17.03 8.03 -24.70
CA ASN A 260 -17.85 7.39 -25.74
C ASN A 260 -19.37 7.53 -25.51
N SER A 261 -19.82 8.10 -24.39
CA SER A 261 -21.24 8.35 -24.12
C SER A 261 -21.59 9.81 -24.40
N ARG A 262 -22.85 10.09 -24.75
CA ARG A 262 -23.38 11.46 -24.96
C ARG A 262 -23.34 12.35 -23.69
N GLU A 263 -22.82 11.84 -22.57
CA GLU A 263 -22.68 12.58 -21.30
C GLU A 263 -21.48 13.52 -21.36
N GLN A 264 -21.73 14.73 -21.89
CA GLN A 264 -20.74 15.80 -21.98
C GLN A 264 -20.46 16.52 -20.63
N ASP A 265 -21.13 16.16 -19.54
CA ASP A 265 -21.22 17.03 -18.35
C ASP A 265 -20.10 16.93 -17.30
N LEU A 266 -19.18 15.96 -17.36
CA LEU A 266 -18.09 15.83 -16.36
C LEU A 266 -16.77 16.49 -16.79
N ARG A 267 -16.88 17.66 -17.43
CA ARG A 267 -15.98 18.03 -18.54
C ARG A 267 -14.56 18.50 -18.24
N SER A 268 -14.17 18.94 -17.06
CA SER A 268 -12.84 19.58 -16.98
C SER A 268 -11.70 18.63 -16.64
N GLY A 269 -11.94 17.62 -15.80
CA GLY A 269 -10.85 16.89 -15.16
C GLY A 269 -9.80 17.77 -14.48
N THR A 270 -10.18 19.02 -14.24
CA THR A 270 -9.35 20.11 -13.77
C THR A 270 -9.77 20.42 -12.35
N TYR A 271 -8.82 20.38 -11.45
CA TYR A 271 -9.01 20.62 -10.04
C TYR A 271 -8.38 21.95 -9.66
N LYS A 272 -9.15 22.82 -9.01
CA LYS A 272 -8.60 24.01 -8.36
C LYS A 272 -8.04 23.62 -7.00
N VAL A 273 -6.75 23.88 -6.77
CA VAL A 273 -6.07 23.61 -5.51
C VAL A 273 -5.70 24.94 -4.88
N ALA A 274 -6.35 25.27 -3.77
CA ALA A 274 -6.14 26.50 -3.00
C ALA A 274 -5.35 26.22 -1.70
N PRO A 275 -4.74 27.25 -1.07
CA PRO A 275 -4.08 27.14 0.22
C PRO A 275 -4.95 26.47 1.29
N GLN A 276 -4.33 25.61 2.10
CA GLN A 276 -4.99 24.96 3.24
C GLN A 276 -4.15 25.16 4.51
N PRO A 277 -4.00 26.41 5.00
CA PRO A 277 -3.12 26.72 6.14
C PRO A 277 -3.51 26.00 7.43
N ASN A 278 -4.79 25.62 7.58
CA ASN A 278 -5.30 24.85 8.71
C ASN A 278 -4.95 23.36 8.64
N LEU A 279 -4.38 22.89 7.52
CA LEU A 279 -4.00 21.51 7.26
C LEU A 279 -2.58 21.44 6.67
N PRO A 280 -1.53 21.90 7.39
CA PRO A 280 -0.17 21.99 6.83
C PRO A 280 0.37 20.64 6.33
N ALA A 281 0.03 19.54 7.03
CA ALA A 281 0.40 18.19 6.64
C ALA A 281 -0.28 17.70 5.34
N CYS A 282 -1.35 18.37 4.90
CA CYS A 282 -2.12 18.02 3.70
C CYS A 282 -2.22 19.19 2.70
N ASP A 283 -1.45 20.27 2.88
CA ASP A 283 -1.54 21.47 2.05
C ASP A 283 -0.82 21.27 0.71
N ALA A 284 -1.51 20.61 -0.23
CA ALA A 284 -0.99 20.38 -1.57
C ALA A 284 -0.66 21.69 -2.31
N TYR A 285 -1.29 22.81 -1.97
CA TYR A 285 -0.98 24.09 -2.59
C TYR A 285 0.45 24.52 -2.25
N HIS A 286 0.78 24.48 -0.96
CA HIS A 286 2.10 24.82 -0.46
C HIS A 286 3.18 23.85 -0.98
N TRP A 287 3.00 22.54 -0.77
CA TRP A 287 4.05 21.56 -1.05
C TRP A 287 4.35 21.39 -2.54
N VAL A 288 3.35 21.46 -3.42
CA VAL A 288 3.57 21.36 -4.86
C VAL A 288 4.31 22.59 -5.38
N ARG A 289 3.98 23.79 -4.90
CA ARG A 289 4.72 25.02 -5.27
C ARG A 289 6.17 24.96 -4.81
N LEU A 290 6.40 24.56 -3.56
CA LEU A 290 7.74 24.40 -3.00
C LEU A 290 8.57 23.38 -3.79
N TRP A 291 7.94 22.26 -4.17
CA TRP A 291 8.56 21.23 -5.00
C TRP A 291 8.88 21.69 -6.43
N ILE A 292 7.98 22.39 -7.10
CA ILE A 292 8.24 22.96 -8.43
C ILE A 292 9.44 23.91 -8.37
N ARG A 293 9.46 24.81 -7.38
CA ARG A 293 10.58 25.73 -7.18
C ARG A 293 11.89 24.98 -6.95
N TYR A 294 11.88 23.92 -6.13
CA TYR A 294 13.06 23.08 -5.91
C TYR A 294 13.51 22.37 -7.20
N LEU A 295 12.57 21.85 -7.99
CA LEU A 295 12.89 21.25 -9.28
C LEU A 295 13.56 22.27 -10.20
N GLU A 296 13.00 23.46 -10.34
CA GLU A 296 13.51 24.48 -11.26
C GLU A 296 14.85 25.06 -10.81
N GLU A 297 14.97 25.40 -9.52
CA GLU A 297 16.15 26.06 -8.96
C GLU A 297 17.30 25.12 -8.62
N VAL A 298 17.03 23.87 -8.22
CA VAL A 298 18.06 22.95 -7.68
C VAL A 298 18.32 21.78 -8.62
N VAL A 299 17.28 21.15 -9.15
CA VAL A 299 17.41 19.90 -9.92
C VAL A 299 17.67 20.15 -11.40
N TYR A 300 16.78 20.89 -12.06
CA TYR A 300 16.85 21.16 -13.50
C TYR A 300 17.72 22.37 -13.83
N ARG A 301 17.88 23.31 -12.89
CA ARG A 301 18.57 24.60 -13.11
C ARG A 301 18.00 25.37 -14.31
N ARG A 302 16.71 25.18 -14.57
CA ARG A 302 15.89 25.83 -15.59
C ARG A 302 14.41 25.70 -15.22
N PRO A 303 13.54 26.57 -15.75
CA PRO A 303 12.09 26.34 -15.68
C PRO A 303 11.70 24.97 -16.23
N LEU A 304 10.66 24.36 -15.66
CA LEU A 304 10.14 23.07 -16.15
C LEU A 304 9.56 23.25 -17.55
N ALA A 305 9.95 22.37 -18.48
CA ALA A 305 9.39 22.31 -19.81
C ALA A 305 7.99 21.67 -19.76
N PRO A 306 7.09 21.96 -20.72
CA PRO A 306 5.71 21.44 -20.69
C PRO A 306 5.60 19.93 -20.49
N ASP A 307 6.51 19.14 -21.08
CA ASP A 307 6.51 17.68 -21.02
C ASP A 307 7.31 17.09 -19.85
N ASP A 308 7.98 17.93 -19.04
CA ASP A 308 8.68 17.44 -17.86
C ASP A 308 7.68 16.88 -16.85
N TYR A 309 7.96 15.68 -16.35
CA TYR A 309 7.18 15.08 -15.29
C TYR A 309 7.34 15.89 -14.00
N LEU A 310 6.20 16.16 -13.34
CA LEU A 310 6.18 16.83 -12.05
C LEU A 310 6.86 15.97 -10.97
N PHE A 311 6.75 14.64 -11.08
CA PHE A 311 7.44 13.70 -10.19
C PHE A 311 8.37 12.82 -11.03
N PRO A 312 9.60 13.30 -11.32
CA PRO A 312 10.57 12.53 -12.10
C PRO A 312 11.10 11.32 -11.32
N SER A 313 11.66 10.34 -12.03
CA SER A 313 12.32 9.18 -11.44
C SER A 313 13.57 9.61 -10.67
N VAL A 314 13.81 8.99 -9.50
CA VAL A 314 15.01 9.25 -8.68
C VAL A 314 15.86 7.99 -8.64
N GLY A 315 16.99 8.00 -9.34
CA GLY A 315 17.93 6.90 -9.40
C GLY A 315 19.15 7.09 -8.48
N ALA A 316 20.10 6.15 -8.55
CA ALA A 316 21.34 6.21 -7.77
C ALA A 316 22.18 7.47 -8.06
N ASN A 317 22.07 8.02 -9.26
CA ASN A 317 22.79 9.22 -9.72
C ASN A 317 21.96 10.50 -9.57
N GLY A 318 20.85 10.47 -8.83
CA GLY A 318 19.95 11.59 -8.66
C GLY A 318 18.71 11.51 -9.56
N VAL A 319 18.10 12.67 -9.81
CA VAL A 319 16.86 12.78 -10.58
C VAL A 319 17.13 12.51 -12.07
N ARG A 320 16.39 11.59 -12.65
CA ARG A 320 16.41 11.27 -14.08
C ARG A 320 15.35 12.08 -14.80
N VAL A 321 15.80 12.98 -15.67
CA VAL A 321 14.93 13.78 -16.54
C VAL A 321 14.27 12.87 -17.59
N GLY A 322 12.98 13.07 -17.84
CA GLY A 322 12.22 12.36 -18.88
C GLY A 322 11.54 11.07 -18.42
N ASP A 323 11.93 10.49 -17.29
CA ASP A 323 11.24 9.35 -16.69
C ASP A 323 10.40 9.80 -15.49
N HIS A 324 9.20 9.23 -15.32
CA HIS A 324 8.39 9.49 -14.14
C HIS A 324 8.73 8.57 -12.97
N LEU A 325 8.39 9.00 -11.75
CA LEU A 325 8.47 8.19 -10.55
C LEU A 325 7.68 6.88 -10.73
N SER A 326 8.31 5.75 -10.42
CA SER A 326 7.65 4.44 -10.55
C SER A 326 6.68 4.20 -9.40
N HIS A 327 5.68 3.34 -9.62
CA HIS A 327 4.78 2.90 -8.56
C HIS A 327 5.56 2.31 -7.36
N ASP A 328 6.57 1.49 -7.66
CA ASP A 328 7.31 0.76 -6.63
C ASP A 328 8.22 1.68 -5.84
N ASP A 329 8.81 2.71 -6.46
CA ASP A 329 9.59 3.71 -5.74
C ASP A 329 8.70 4.59 -4.86
N LEU A 330 7.50 4.94 -5.33
CA LEU A 330 6.52 5.64 -4.50
C LEU A 330 6.07 4.78 -3.31
N GLN A 331 5.88 3.47 -3.49
CA GLN A 331 5.57 2.56 -2.39
C GLN A 331 6.73 2.48 -1.39
N LYS A 332 7.99 2.37 -1.86
CA LYS A 332 9.18 2.42 -0.98
C LYS A 332 9.27 3.74 -0.21
N TRP A 333 8.90 4.86 -0.83
CA TRP A 333 8.84 6.14 -0.13
C TRP A 333 7.78 6.09 0.96
N LEU A 334 6.55 5.65 0.63
CA LEU A 334 5.48 5.49 1.62
C LEU A 334 5.90 4.61 2.80
N ASP A 335 6.57 3.48 2.54
CA ASP A 335 7.03 2.57 3.60
C ASP A 335 8.05 3.27 4.51
N TYR A 336 9.04 3.97 3.94
CA TYR A 336 10.04 4.74 4.68
C TYR A 336 9.41 5.82 5.56
N PHE A 337 8.47 6.62 5.03
CA PHE A 337 7.81 7.68 5.79
C PHE A 337 6.86 7.12 6.85
N SER A 338 6.17 6.02 6.55
CA SER A 338 5.27 5.37 7.50
C SER A 338 6.04 4.76 8.67
N GLU A 339 7.22 4.19 8.41
CA GLU A 339 8.12 3.66 9.43
C GLU A 339 8.75 4.79 10.26
N GLY A 340 9.29 5.83 9.60
CA GLY A 340 9.87 7.00 10.27
C GLY A 340 8.87 7.73 11.18
N ALA A 341 7.61 7.82 10.76
CA ALA A 341 6.52 8.39 11.53
C ALA A 341 5.86 7.41 12.52
N LYS A 342 6.35 6.17 12.60
CA LYS A 342 5.83 5.11 13.50
C LYS A 342 4.32 4.93 13.38
N LEU A 343 3.81 4.89 12.15
CA LEU A 343 2.38 4.73 11.90
C LEU A 343 1.92 3.32 12.30
N PRO A 344 0.71 3.18 12.88
CA PRO A 344 0.18 1.88 13.27
C PRO A 344 -0.10 1.00 12.05
N ARG A 345 0.27 -0.28 12.13
CA ARG A 345 0.03 -1.30 11.07
C ARG A 345 -0.80 -2.49 11.54
N ALA A 346 -1.47 -2.38 12.70
CA ALA A 346 -2.16 -3.50 13.35
C ALA A 346 -3.20 -4.20 12.44
N ASN A 347 -3.84 -3.45 11.54
CA ASN A 347 -4.95 -3.93 10.72
C ASN A 347 -4.63 -3.95 9.21
N GLY A 348 -3.35 -3.90 8.83
CA GLY A 348 -2.93 -4.00 7.43
C GLY A 348 -1.74 -3.12 7.05
N ASN A 349 -1.46 -3.07 5.74
CA ASN A 349 -0.37 -2.28 5.17
C ASN A 349 -0.89 -1.01 4.48
N TYR A 350 -0.09 0.05 4.55
CA TYR A 350 -0.29 1.23 3.71
C TYR A 350 0.19 0.91 2.30
N THR A 351 -0.71 0.96 1.32
CA THR A 351 -0.34 0.97 -0.09
C THR A 351 -0.54 2.37 -0.65
N THR A 352 -0.04 2.68 -1.85
CA THR A 352 -0.26 3.98 -2.49
C THR A 352 -1.75 4.38 -2.63
N HIS A 353 -2.69 3.45 -2.46
CA HIS A 353 -4.13 3.74 -2.41
C HIS A 353 -4.59 4.41 -1.09
N CYS A 354 -3.76 4.42 -0.05
CA CYS A 354 -4.09 4.94 1.27
C CYS A 354 -4.45 6.43 1.26
N TRP A 355 -3.79 7.24 0.44
CA TRP A 355 -4.03 8.69 0.34
C TRP A 355 -5.40 8.99 -0.26
N ARG A 356 -5.75 8.27 -1.33
CA ARG A 356 -7.08 8.36 -1.94
C ARG A 356 -8.17 8.02 -0.93
N ARG A 357 -7.95 6.98 -0.11
CA ARG A 357 -8.91 6.56 0.93
C ARG A 357 -9.03 7.58 2.05
N GLY A 358 -7.88 7.97 2.61
CA GLY A 358 -7.80 8.90 3.72
C GLY A 358 -8.35 10.29 3.39
N GLY A 359 -8.05 10.82 2.20
CA GLY A 359 -8.58 12.10 1.76
C GLY A 359 -10.10 12.06 1.58
N ALA A 360 -10.63 10.98 1.00
CA ALA A 360 -12.07 10.80 0.80
C ALA A 360 -12.82 10.70 2.12
N GLN A 361 -12.35 9.85 3.04
CA GLN A 361 -12.93 9.73 4.37
C GLN A 361 -12.80 11.02 5.18
N TYR A 362 -11.68 11.73 5.07
CA TYR A 362 -11.53 13.00 5.76
C TYR A 362 -12.59 14.00 5.30
N ARG A 363 -12.70 14.27 3.99
CA ARG A 363 -13.71 15.22 3.50
C ARG A 363 -15.13 14.76 3.76
N PHE A 364 -15.41 13.46 3.74
CA PHE A 364 -16.76 12.96 3.97
C PHE A 364 -17.15 12.92 5.46
N MET A 365 -16.22 12.60 6.36
CA MET A 365 -16.54 12.24 7.76
C MET A 365 -15.75 13.01 8.82
N PHE A 366 -14.46 13.26 8.59
CA PHE A 366 -13.56 13.74 9.64
C PHE A 366 -13.20 15.21 9.55
N ALA A 367 -13.56 15.88 8.45
CA ALA A 367 -13.43 17.33 8.33
C ALA A 367 -14.31 18.02 9.39
N PRO A 368 -13.96 19.25 9.81
CA PRO A 368 -14.83 20.06 10.66
C PRO A 368 -16.22 20.18 10.07
N VAL A 369 -17.23 20.28 10.93
CA VAL A 369 -18.61 20.50 10.49
C VAL A 369 -18.67 21.78 9.65
N GLY A 370 -19.39 21.74 8.53
CA GLY A 370 -19.43 22.81 7.53
C GLY A 370 -18.29 22.76 6.49
N SER A 371 -17.24 21.96 6.72
CA SER A 371 -16.18 21.68 5.73
C SER A 371 -16.23 20.26 5.16
N ARG A 372 -17.22 19.47 5.60
CA ARG A 372 -17.50 18.13 5.08
C ARG A 372 -18.19 18.22 3.72
N TRP A 373 -17.97 17.20 2.89
CA TRP A 373 -18.47 17.15 1.53
C TRP A 373 -19.68 16.24 1.42
N THR A 374 -20.64 16.64 0.60
CA THR A 374 -21.78 15.81 0.24
C THR A 374 -21.32 14.59 -0.55
N LEU A 375 -22.15 13.54 -0.59
CA LEU A 375 -21.85 12.35 -1.38
C LEU A 375 -21.67 12.66 -2.88
N GLU A 376 -22.37 13.68 -3.38
CA GLU A 376 -22.24 14.16 -4.75
C GLU A 376 -20.87 14.82 -4.99
N GLN A 377 -20.43 15.70 -4.10
CA GLN A 377 -19.10 16.31 -4.16
C GLN A 377 -17.99 15.26 -4.09
N VAL A 378 -18.13 14.29 -3.17
CA VAL A 378 -17.22 13.14 -3.07
C VAL A 378 -17.21 12.38 -4.39
N ARG A 379 -18.38 12.00 -4.92
CA ARG A 379 -18.50 11.27 -6.19
C ARG A 379 -17.78 11.97 -7.34
N TRP A 380 -18.03 13.27 -7.50
CA TRP A 380 -17.42 14.10 -8.54
C TRP A 380 -15.90 14.17 -8.37
N TRP A 381 -15.43 14.49 -7.16
CA TRP A 381 -14.02 14.70 -6.88
C TRP A 381 -13.18 13.42 -7.04
N GLY A 382 -13.70 12.29 -6.59
CA GLY A 382 -13.04 10.99 -6.80
C GLY A 382 -13.16 10.46 -8.23
N GLY A 383 -13.93 11.11 -9.10
CA GLY A 383 -14.16 10.69 -10.48
C GLY A 383 -14.80 9.30 -10.55
N TRP A 384 -15.77 9.05 -9.67
CA TRP A 384 -16.62 7.84 -9.72
C TRP A 384 -17.67 8.00 -10.82
N ALA A 385 -17.91 6.94 -11.60
CA ALA A 385 -18.83 7.00 -12.73
C ALA A 385 -20.31 7.01 -12.27
N GLU A 386 -21.21 7.49 -13.15
CA GLU A 386 -22.63 7.62 -12.80
C GLU A 386 -23.34 6.26 -12.64
N GLY A 387 -22.82 5.22 -13.29
CA GLY A 387 -23.27 3.83 -13.12
C GLY A 387 -22.42 3.00 -12.17
N GLU A 388 -21.38 3.56 -11.52
CA GLU A 388 -20.60 2.81 -10.53
C GLU A 388 -21.46 2.58 -9.28
N HIS A 389 -21.58 1.34 -8.84
CA HIS A 389 -22.53 0.95 -7.80
C HIS A 389 -22.27 1.77 -6.53
N ARG A 390 -23.28 2.50 -6.05
CA ARG A 390 -23.19 3.35 -4.84
C ARG A 390 -22.59 2.60 -3.64
N ASN A 391 -22.93 1.32 -3.51
CA ASN A 391 -22.37 0.41 -2.50
C ASN A 391 -20.84 0.33 -2.51
N THR A 392 -20.15 0.45 -3.67
CA THR A 392 -18.69 0.40 -3.73
C THR A 392 -18.07 1.65 -3.11
N MET A 393 -18.61 2.83 -3.40
CA MET A 393 -18.18 4.09 -2.79
C MET A 393 -18.52 4.13 -1.30
N ILE A 394 -19.73 3.72 -0.93
CA ILE A 394 -20.16 3.66 0.46
C ILE A 394 -19.29 2.69 1.26
N LYS A 395 -18.99 1.49 0.74
CA LYS A 395 -18.00 0.57 1.37
C LYS A 395 -16.64 1.23 1.53
N TYR A 396 -16.15 1.92 0.49
CA TYR A 396 -14.87 2.62 0.55
C TYR A 396 -14.79 3.66 1.68
N LEU A 397 -15.91 4.36 1.94
CA LEU A 397 -16.03 5.36 2.99
C LEU A 397 -16.31 4.74 4.37
N LEU A 398 -17.20 3.74 4.45
CA LEU A 398 -17.75 3.19 5.69
C LEU A 398 -17.07 1.90 6.21
N ASP A 399 -16.25 1.21 5.41
CA ASP A 399 -15.63 -0.06 5.84
C ASP A 399 -14.74 0.11 7.10
N GLU A 400 -14.24 1.32 7.40
CA GLU A 400 -13.57 1.60 8.68
C GLU A 400 -14.55 2.02 9.79
N VAL A 401 -15.68 2.64 9.44
CA VAL A 401 -16.71 3.12 10.38
C VAL A 401 -17.41 1.95 11.05
N TYR A 402 -17.65 0.88 10.30
CA TYR A 402 -18.22 -0.35 10.83
C TYR A 402 -17.39 -0.92 11.99
N ALA A 403 -16.06 -0.75 11.97
CA ALA A 403 -15.19 -1.17 13.07
C ALA A 403 -15.28 -0.25 14.31
N TYR A 404 -15.76 0.99 14.16
CA TYR A 404 -15.93 1.96 15.25
C TYR A 404 -17.35 2.02 15.82
N GLU A 405 -18.38 1.60 15.07
CA GLU A 405 -19.79 1.70 15.48
C GLU A 405 -20.26 0.66 16.51
N HIS A 406 -19.36 -0.09 17.15
CA HIS A 406 -19.75 -1.17 18.08
C HIS A 406 -20.26 -0.71 19.46
N ASP A 407 -20.47 0.59 19.69
CA ASP A 407 -21.11 1.09 20.91
C ASP A 407 -22.44 1.80 20.59
N HIS A 408 -23.52 1.05 20.76
CA HIS A 408 -24.90 1.50 20.62
C HIS A 408 -25.62 1.63 21.97
N SER A 409 -24.88 1.54 23.09
CA SER A 409 -25.45 1.48 24.44
C SER A 409 -26.30 2.70 24.81
N GLY A 410 -26.07 3.86 24.17
CA GLY A 410 -26.78 5.11 24.43
C GLY A 410 -28.01 5.40 23.56
N LEU A 411 -28.40 4.52 22.63
CA LEU A 411 -29.46 4.80 21.65
C LEU A 411 -30.85 5.07 22.28
N LEU A 412 -31.08 4.64 23.52
CA LEU A 412 -32.35 4.83 24.24
C LEU A 412 -32.36 6.05 25.18
N LEU A 413 -31.28 6.85 25.22
CA LEU A 413 -31.24 8.04 26.07
C LEU A 413 -32.12 9.14 25.47
N GLN A 414 -33.09 9.65 26.24
CA GLN A 414 -34.10 10.63 25.81
C GLN A 414 -33.53 11.98 25.32
N ASN A 415 -32.25 12.26 25.59
CA ASN A 415 -31.57 13.50 25.20
C ASN A 415 -30.38 13.23 24.28
N GLN A 416 -30.52 12.32 23.31
CA GLN A 416 -29.56 12.28 22.21
C GLN A 416 -29.70 13.58 21.40
N PRO A 417 -28.61 14.34 21.14
CA PRO A 417 -28.66 15.43 20.18
C PRO A 417 -29.21 14.90 18.87
N ASP A 418 -30.12 15.64 18.23
CA ASP A 418 -30.90 15.17 17.09
C ASP A 418 -29.97 14.68 15.96
N ARG A 419 -29.78 13.36 15.88
CA ARG A 419 -29.06 12.67 14.81
C ARG A 419 -29.99 12.34 13.64
N GLY A 420 -31.29 12.60 13.76
CA GLY A 420 -32.33 12.12 12.84
C GLY A 420 -32.48 12.96 11.57
N GLY A 421 -32.05 14.22 11.57
CA GLY A 421 -32.21 15.13 10.44
C GLY A 421 -30.96 15.34 9.56
N THR A 422 -29.78 14.92 10.01
CA THR A 422 -28.50 15.23 9.33
C THR A 422 -27.49 14.11 9.51
N PHE A 423 -26.76 13.80 8.45
CA PHE A 423 -25.68 12.81 8.45
C PHE A 423 -24.68 13.14 9.60
N LEU A 424 -24.44 12.18 10.49
CA LEU A 424 -23.60 12.32 11.71
C LEU A 424 -24.06 13.34 12.77
N GLY A 425 -25.32 13.81 12.76
CA GLY A 425 -25.87 14.73 13.79
C GLY A 425 -25.39 16.18 13.68
N GLU A 426 -24.83 16.56 12.53
CA GLU A 426 -24.21 17.86 12.28
C GLU A 426 -25.17 19.05 12.37
N GLY A 427 -26.45 18.83 12.01
CA GLY A 427 -27.51 19.81 12.15
C GLY A 427 -27.67 20.26 13.59
N SER A 428 -27.42 19.39 14.58
CA SER A 428 -27.49 19.77 15.99
C SER A 428 -26.27 20.56 16.47
N ALA A 429 -25.12 20.47 15.81
CA ALA A 429 -23.88 21.15 16.21
C ALA A 429 -23.72 22.55 15.57
N MET A 430 -24.37 22.77 14.41
CA MET A 430 -24.39 24.05 13.69
C MET A 430 -25.76 24.75 13.75
N ALA A 431 -26.81 24.10 14.28
CA ALA A 431 -28.08 24.78 14.51
C ALA A 431 -27.85 25.97 15.44
N ALA A 432 -28.51 27.08 15.12
CA ALA A 432 -28.71 28.15 16.10
C ALA A 432 -29.28 27.51 17.37
N ALA A 433 -28.74 27.88 18.53
CA ALA A 433 -29.21 27.36 19.82
C ALA A 433 -30.73 27.44 19.88
N THR A 434 -31.39 26.33 20.17
CA THR A 434 -32.86 26.32 20.24
C THR A 434 -33.32 27.25 21.35
N ASN A 435 -34.53 27.81 21.24
CA ASN A 435 -35.11 28.62 22.32
C ASN A 435 -35.13 27.88 23.67
N GLN A 436 -35.27 26.56 23.65
CA GLN A 436 -35.18 25.72 24.84
C GLN A 436 -33.76 25.69 25.42
N GLN A 437 -32.73 25.49 24.59
CA GLN A 437 -31.32 25.54 25.02
C GLN A 437 -30.93 26.93 25.57
N LEU A 438 -31.39 28.00 24.90
CA LEU A 438 -31.20 29.37 25.38
C LEU A 438 -31.91 29.61 26.72
N THR A 439 -33.12 29.07 26.90
CA THR A 439 -33.87 29.17 28.17
C THR A 439 -33.17 28.40 29.30
N MET A 440 -32.61 27.23 29.00
CA MET A 440 -31.84 26.44 29.96
C MET A 440 -30.54 27.14 30.37
N MET A 441 -29.80 27.70 29.40
CA MET A 441 -28.59 28.49 29.66
C MET A 441 -28.92 29.74 30.49
N HIS A 442 -29.98 30.46 30.12
CA HIS A 442 -30.46 31.62 30.86
C HIS A 442 -30.85 31.25 32.30
N SER A 443 -31.52 30.12 32.50
CA SER A 443 -31.93 29.64 33.82
C SER A 443 -30.73 29.25 34.68
N SER A 444 -29.74 28.57 34.11
CA SER A 444 -28.49 28.21 34.79
C SER A 444 -27.71 29.46 35.21
N LEU A 445 -27.48 30.40 34.28
CA LEU A 445 -26.82 31.67 34.57
C LEU A 445 -27.58 32.47 35.64
N SER A 446 -28.92 32.50 35.56
CA SER A 446 -29.76 33.16 36.56
C SER A 446 -29.68 32.50 37.94
N GLN A 447 -29.42 31.20 38.00
CA GLN A 447 -29.25 30.47 39.25
C GLN A 447 -27.87 30.71 39.85
N ASP A 448 -26.82 30.69 39.05
CA ASP A 448 -25.44 31.01 39.46
C ASP A 448 -25.33 32.44 39.97
N LEU A 449 -25.97 33.39 39.29
CA LEU A 449 -25.98 34.79 39.68
C LEU A 449 -26.75 35.01 40.99
N ARG A 450 -27.89 34.32 41.18
CA ARG A 450 -28.61 34.30 42.47
C ARG A 450 -27.78 33.69 43.59
N TYR A 451 -27.05 32.63 43.32
CA TYR A 451 -26.13 32.01 44.28
C TYR A 451 -25.02 32.98 44.70
N LEU A 452 -24.37 33.64 43.72
CA LEU A 452 -23.34 34.65 43.99
C LEU A 452 -23.87 35.82 44.80
N ILE A 453 -25.04 36.36 44.45
CA ILE A 453 -25.70 37.42 45.22
C ILE A 453 -25.92 36.96 46.67
N GLY A 454 -26.44 35.74 46.87
CA GLY A 454 -26.62 35.18 48.21
C GLY A 454 -25.31 35.04 48.99
N LEU A 455 -24.20 34.72 48.32
CA LEU A 455 -22.87 34.62 48.92
C LEU A 455 -22.35 36.00 49.37
N PHE A 456 -22.51 37.02 48.52
CA PHE A 456 -22.18 38.40 48.85
C PHE A 456 -23.05 38.96 49.99
N SER A 457 -24.36 38.69 49.99
CA SER A 457 -25.23 39.08 51.09
C SER A 457 -24.80 38.44 52.42
N LYS A 458 -24.43 37.15 52.41
CA LYS A 458 -23.92 36.46 53.60
C LYS A 458 -22.61 37.05 54.12
N LEU A 459 -21.69 37.43 53.23
CA LEU A 459 -20.46 38.13 53.57
C LEU A 459 -20.73 39.52 54.15
N ALA A 460 -21.68 40.26 53.58
CA ALA A 460 -22.07 41.59 54.04
C ALA A 460 -22.78 41.56 55.40
N THR A 461 -23.50 40.48 55.72
CA THR A 461 -24.18 40.29 57.01
C THR A 461 -23.31 39.57 58.04
N GLN A 462 -22.05 39.24 57.75
CA GLN A 462 -21.18 38.70 58.79
C GLN A 462 -21.01 39.77 59.89
N PRO A 463 -21.35 39.44 61.15
CA PRO A 463 -21.15 40.37 62.26
C PRO A 463 -19.66 40.70 62.35
N LYS A 464 -19.34 42.00 62.36
CA LYS A 464 -18.00 42.52 62.65
C LYS A 464 -17.44 41.75 63.85
N TYR A 465 -16.37 40.99 63.64
CA TYR A 465 -15.67 40.32 64.72
C TYR A 465 -15.41 41.33 65.85
N PRO A 466 -15.71 40.97 67.11
CA PRO A 466 -15.42 41.83 68.24
C PRO A 466 -13.90 42.07 68.31
N GLU A 467 -13.60 43.35 68.47
CA GLU A 467 -12.31 43.98 68.65
C GLU A 467 -11.33 43.10 69.46
N PRO A 468 -10.18 42.69 68.89
CA PRO A 468 -9.18 41.96 69.65
C PRO A 468 -8.58 42.89 70.72
N ALA A 469 -8.73 42.47 71.97
CA ALA A 469 -8.15 43.10 73.14
C ALA A 469 -6.63 43.33 72.98
N ALA A 470 -6.19 44.49 73.47
CA ALA A 470 -4.82 44.98 73.43
C ALA A 470 -3.78 43.93 73.89
N LEU A 471 -2.78 43.70 73.04
CA LEU A 471 -1.50 43.12 73.43
C LEU A 471 -0.42 44.22 73.38
N PRO A 472 0.57 44.16 74.28
CA PRO A 472 1.50 45.26 74.54
C PRO A 472 2.57 45.39 73.45
N SER A 473 2.95 46.64 73.21
CA SER A 473 4.03 47.06 72.32
C SER A 473 5.37 46.35 72.60
N PRO A 474 6.13 46.04 71.54
CA PRO A 474 7.58 46.20 71.61
C PRO A 474 8.11 47.10 70.48
N ILE A 475 8.72 48.19 70.92
CA ILE A 475 10.02 48.74 70.51
C ILE A 475 10.37 48.68 69.01
N VAL A 476 10.42 49.88 68.43
CA VAL A 476 11.04 50.27 67.15
C VAL A 476 12.52 49.87 67.11
N PRO A 477 13.06 49.45 65.96
CA PRO A 477 14.13 50.27 65.39
C PRO A 477 13.93 50.60 63.91
N ALA A 478 14.43 51.79 63.58
CA ALA A 478 14.37 52.46 62.29
C ALA A 478 14.93 51.64 61.13
N THR A 479 14.30 51.70 59.95
CA THR A 479 15.04 51.77 58.68
C THR A 479 14.25 52.39 57.53
N ARG A 480 14.86 53.44 56.97
CA ARG A 480 14.81 54.02 55.61
C ARG A 480 13.53 53.95 54.78
N VAL A 481 13.02 55.16 54.54
CA VAL A 481 12.23 55.61 53.39
C VAL A 481 13.00 55.37 52.07
N VAL A 482 12.35 54.70 51.12
CA VAL A 482 12.61 54.85 49.67
C VAL A 482 11.27 55.20 49.03
N PRO A 483 11.14 56.30 48.27
CA PRO A 483 9.89 56.66 47.61
C PRO A 483 9.79 55.92 46.27
N PHE A 484 8.75 55.11 46.08
CA PHE A 484 8.35 54.63 44.76
C PHE A 484 7.17 55.48 44.28
N ALA A 485 7.40 56.22 43.19
CA ALA A 485 6.40 57.01 42.50
C ALA A 485 5.46 56.09 41.67
N PRO A 486 4.17 56.42 41.53
CA PRO A 486 3.28 55.73 40.60
C PRO A 486 3.51 56.22 39.16
N SER A 487 3.74 55.29 38.24
CA SER A 487 3.74 55.57 36.78
C SER A 487 2.32 55.64 36.24
N PRO A 488 1.99 56.61 35.37
CA PRO A 488 0.71 56.65 34.68
C PRO A 488 0.72 55.77 33.41
N LEU A 489 -0.39 55.06 33.20
CA LEU A 489 -0.69 54.32 31.98
C LEU A 489 -0.89 55.30 30.80
N ALA A 490 -0.13 55.12 29.72
CA ALA A 490 -0.32 55.80 28.44
C ALA A 490 -1.29 55.01 27.54
N PRO A 491 -2.15 55.66 26.75
CA PRO A 491 -3.01 55.00 25.79
C PRO A 491 -2.27 54.67 24.48
N PHE A 492 -2.37 53.41 24.04
CA PHE A 492 -1.90 52.97 22.73
C PHE A 492 -2.81 53.51 21.62
N THR A 493 -2.26 54.33 20.73
CA THR A 493 -2.84 54.67 19.43
C THR A 493 -2.17 53.80 18.35
N TYR A 494 -2.94 52.91 17.73
CA TYR A 494 -2.49 52.15 16.55
C TYR A 494 -2.63 53.03 15.31
N SER A 495 -1.50 53.40 14.69
CA SER A 495 -1.46 53.97 13.34
C SER A 495 -1.14 52.88 12.33
N PHE A 496 -2.07 52.59 11.43
CA PHE A 496 -1.83 51.76 10.24
C PHE A 496 -0.89 52.51 9.28
N ARG A 497 0.26 51.91 8.93
CA ARG A 497 1.06 52.30 7.75
C ARG A 497 0.95 51.22 6.69
N LEU A 498 0.45 51.59 5.52
CA LEU A 498 0.57 50.79 4.29
C LEU A 498 2.02 50.80 3.80
N PRO A 499 2.55 49.67 3.30
CA PRO A 499 3.85 49.64 2.63
C PRO A 499 3.72 50.07 1.16
N THR A 500 4.44 51.13 0.80
CA THR A 500 4.71 51.53 -0.58
C THR A 500 5.86 50.70 -1.16
N SER A 501 5.65 50.17 -2.37
CA SER A 501 6.67 49.46 -3.15
C SER A 501 7.70 50.44 -3.75
N PRO A 502 9.00 50.10 -3.81
CA PRO A 502 9.94 50.79 -4.68
C PRO A 502 10.15 50.08 -6.01
N LEU A 503 10.10 50.89 -7.06
CA LEU A 503 10.38 50.58 -8.47
C LEU A 503 11.83 50.13 -8.72
N THR A 504 11.93 49.12 -9.59
CA THR A 504 12.89 48.86 -10.69
C THR A 504 14.19 49.68 -10.76
N ARG A 505 15.32 48.95 -10.81
CA ARG A 505 16.55 49.37 -11.53
C ARG A 505 17.02 48.25 -12.47
N PRO A 506 17.48 48.57 -13.70
CA PRO A 506 18.05 47.61 -14.64
C PRO A 506 19.55 47.38 -14.37
N ILE A 507 20.01 46.14 -14.55
CA ILE A 507 21.43 45.75 -14.48
C ILE A 507 21.90 45.41 -15.91
N GLU A 508 22.94 46.09 -16.35
CA GLU A 508 23.70 45.83 -17.58
C GLU A 508 24.64 44.61 -17.43
N PRO A 509 25.03 43.95 -18.55
CA PRO A 509 25.83 42.74 -18.55
C PRO A 509 27.35 43.01 -18.58
N ILE A 510 28.13 42.27 -17.80
CA ILE A 510 29.59 42.19 -17.89
C ILE A 510 29.98 40.85 -18.54
N PRO A 511 30.88 40.83 -19.54
CA PRO A 511 31.26 39.61 -20.26
C PRO A 511 32.44 38.84 -19.64
N LEU A 512 32.37 37.53 -19.91
CA LEU A 512 33.41 36.49 -19.96
C LEU A 512 34.88 36.90 -19.82
N SER A 513 35.60 36.13 -19.00
CA SER A 513 37.02 35.85 -19.23
C SER A 513 37.32 34.38 -19.04
N SER A 514 37.78 33.79 -20.14
CA SER A 514 38.43 32.49 -20.25
C SER A 514 39.78 32.50 -19.52
N SER A 515 40.14 31.38 -18.90
CA SER A 515 41.54 31.03 -18.70
C SER A 515 41.69 29.51 -18.64
N GLN A 516 42.37 29.00 -19.66
CA GLN A 516 43.00 27.70 -19.70
C GLN A 516 44.19 27.71 -18.74
N HIS A 517 44.43 26.61 -18.01
CA HIS A 517 45.79 26.22 -17.66
C HIS A 517 45.88 24.69 -17.49
N LEU A 518 46.74 24.10 -18.32
CA LEU A 518 47.42 22.83 -18.11
C LEU A 518 48.21 22.87 -16.79
N ILE A 519 48.39 21.71 -16.11
CA ILE A 519 49.71 21.12 -15.75
C ILE A 519 49.57 19.91 -14.82
N HIS A 520 50.32 18.85 -15.19
CA HIS A 520 50.95 17.74 -14.46
C HIS A 520 50.39 17.14 -13.15
N GLY A 521 50.41 15.79 -13.11
CA GLY A 521 50.23 14.97 -11.91
C GLY A 521 51.37 15.05 -10.89
N PRO A 522 51.35 14.24 -9.82
CA PRO A 522 52.09 12.99 -9.90
C PRO A 522 51.50 11.79 -9.11
N SER A 523 52.11 10.65 -9.43
CA SER A 523 52.07 9.33 -8.81
C SER A 523 52.28 9.31 -7.29
N SER A 524 51.63 8.37 -6.60
CA SER A 524 52.01 7.84 -5.27
C SER A 524 51.46 6.41 -5.15
N ALA A 525 52.30 5.39 -5.22
CA ALA A 525 53.13 4.82 -4.14
C ALA A 525 52.31 3.89 -3.22
N VAL A 526 52.52 2.59 -3.43
CA VAL A 526 51.99 1.46 -2.66
C VAL A 526 52.87 1.21 -1.42
N PRO A 527 52.30 1.03 -0.21
CA PRO A 527 53.06 0.57 0.95
C PRO A 527 53.07 -0.96 1.10
N PRO A 528 54.09 -1.54 1.77
CA PRO A 528 54.35 -2.99 1.84
C PRO A 528 53.53 -3.72 2.92
N PRO A 529 53.44 -5.07 2.89
CA PRO A 529 52.63 -5.84 3.82
C PRO A 529 53.36 -6.13 5.14
N VAL A 530 52.58 -6.13 6.23
CA VAL A 530 52.98 -6.50 7.60
C VAL A 530 52.85 -8.04 7.77
N PRO A 531 53.76 -8.73 8.47
CA PRO A 531 53.68 -10.18 8.65
C PRO A 531 52.73 -10.57 9.79
N ALA A 532 51.95 -11.63 9.58
CA ALA A 532 51.03 -12.22 10.55
C ALA A 532 51.75 -13.16 11.54
N PRO A 533 51.29 -13.28 12.80
CA PRO A 533 51.85 -14.20 13.77
C PRO A 533 51.31 -15.64 13.58
N ALA A 534 52.18 -16.60 13.91
CA ALA A 534 51.98 -18.04 13.76
C ALA A 534 50.81 -18.60 14.59
N ALA A 535 50.06 -19.52 13.99
CA ALA A 535 49.02 -20.31 14.64
C ALA A 535 49.60 -21.58 15.30
N PRO A 536 49.04 -22.04 16.43
CA PRO A 536 49.49 -23.26 17.10
C PRO A 536 48.99 -24.52 16.39
N LEU A 537 49.88 -25.51 16.30
CA LEU A 537 49.65 -26.87 15.81
C LEU A 537 48.50 -27.54 16.57
N LEU A 538 47.47 -27.97 15.83
CA LEU A 538 46.43 -28.87 16.32
C LEU A 538 46.53 -30.24 15.66
N GLN A 539 46.38 -31.23 16.52
CA GLN A 539 46.55 -32.67 16.32
C GLN A 539 45.68 -33.23 15.19
N ALA A 540 46.26 -34.19 14.46
CA ALA A 540 45.61 -34.97 13.43
C ALA A 540 44.44 -35.80 14.02
N SER A 541 43.22 -35.50 13.58
CA SER A 541 42.07 -36.40 13.74
C SER A 541 41.70 -36.99 12.38
N THR A 542 41.67 -38.32 12.33
CA THR A 542 40.88 -39.20 11.45
C THR A 542 40.28 -38.54 10.20
N THR A 543 40.78 -38.93 9.03
CA THR A 543 40.29 -38.55 7.70
C THR A 543 38.81 -38.92 7.52
N ASP A 544 37.91 -38.00 7.90
CA ASP A 544 36.52 -38.02 7.46
C ASP A 544 36.51 -37.86 5.91
N PRO A 545 35.68 -38.60 5.17
CA PRO A 545 35.63 -38.53 3.72
C PRO A 545 35.37 -37.08 3.28
N TYR A 546 36.16 -36.58 2.32
CA TYR A 546 35.96 -35.24 1.73
C TYR A 546 34.54 -35.15 1.18
N PHE A 547 33.64 -34.49 1.91
CA PHE A 547 32.28 -34.20 1.45
C PHE A 547 32.17 -32.72 1.05
N THR A 548 31.50 -32.46 -0.07
CA THR A 548 31.27 -31.13 -0.64
C THR A 548 29.84 -30.98 -1.11
N ILE A 549 29.23 -29.83 -0.86
CA ILE A 549 27.92 -29.51 -1.44
C ILE A 549 28.16 -28.90 -2.84
N PRO A 550 27.76 -29.58 -3.94
CA PRO A 550 28.09 -29.13 -5.30
C PRO A 550 27.41 -27.80 -5.63
N ARG A 551 28.12 -26.83 -6.20
CA ARG A 551 27.51 -25.54 -6.59
C ARG A 551 26.54 -25.73 -7.75
N VAL A 552 25.35 -25.16 -7.63
CA VAL A 552 24.31 -25.19 -8.66
C VAL A 552 24.26 -23.81 -9.34
N PRO A 553 24.15 -23.72 -10.68
CA PRO A 553 24.00 -24.79 -11.66
C PRO A 553 25.26 -25.68 -11.81
N LEU A 554 25.04 -26.99 -12.01
CA LEU A 554 26.12 -27.97 -12.20
C LEU A 554 26.74 -27.82 -13.59
N MET A 555 27.99 -28.23 -13.74
CA MET A 555 28.65 -28.38 -15.04
C MET A 555 28.56 -29.84 -15.45
N VAL A 556 27.73 -30.15 -16.46
CA VAL A 556 27.61 -31.49 -17.04
C VAL A 556 28.10 -31.41 -18.48
N ASN A 557 29.12 -32.21 -18.83
CA ASN A 557 29.74 -32.20 -20.17
C ASN A 557 30.18 -30.80 -20.65
N ASN A 558 30.84 -30.03 -19.78
CA ASN A 558 31.24 -28.63 -20.01
C ASN A 558 30.10 -27.63 -20.28
N LYS A 559 28.84 -28.01 -20.07
CA LYS A 559 27.68 -27.11 -20.14
C LYS A 559 27.05 -26.93 -18.76
N LYS A 560 26.65 -25.69 -18.44
CA LYS A 560 25.88 -25.40 -17.22
C LYS A 560 24.48 -25.97 -17.36
N THR A 561 23.99 -26.67 -16.34
CA THR A 561 22.57 -27.04 -16.24
C THR A 561 21.70 -25.79 -16.27
N ASP A 562 20.49 -25.89 -16.83
CA ASP A 562 19.56 -24.76 -16.88
C ASP A 562 19.26 -24.27 -15.45
N LYS A 563 19.24 -22.95 -15.29
CA LYS A 563 18.88 -22.30 -14.03
C LYS A 563 17.43 -22.61 -13.65
N SER A 564 16.53 -22.83 -14.61
CA SER A 564 15.14 -23.22 -14.31
C SER A 564 15.00 -24.64 -13.77
N GLU A 565 15.98 -25.52 -14.01
CA GLU A 565 15.96 -26.93 -13.58
C GLU A 565 16.82 -27.18 -12.33
N SER A 566 17.54 -26.15 -11.88
CA SER A 566 18.45 -26.19 -10.74
C SER A 566 17.78 -26.62 -9.42
N TRP A 567 16.48 -26.41 -9.27
CA TRP A 567 15.73 -26.84 -8.09
C TRP A 567 15.58 -28.37 -8.01
N ARG A 568 15.50 -29.09 -9.15
CA ARG A 568 15.40 -30.57 -9.16
C ARG A 568 16.67 -31.21 -8.58
N ILE A 569 17.82 -30.69 -8.99
CA ILE A 569 19.14 -31.08 -8.48
C ILE A 569 19.24 -30.79 -6.96
N ILE A 570 18.66 -29.69 -6.49
CA ILE A 570 18.63 -29.37 -5.05
C ILE A 570 17.77 -30.37 -4.28
N VAL A 571 16.60 -30.74 -4.82
CA VAL A 571 15.71 -31.75 -4.22
C VAL A 571 16.40 -33.12 -4.16
N GLU A 572 17.05 -33.55 -5.25
CA GLU A 572 17.84 -34.79 -5.29
C GLU A 572 18.96 -34.79 -4.25
N HIS A 573 19.74 -33.71 -4.14
CA HIS A 573 20.75 -33.55 -3.09
C HIS A 573 20.16 -33.62 -1.67
N CYS A 574 18.93 -33.15 -1.47
CA CYS A 574 18.28 -33.12 -0.16
C CYS A 574 17.86 -34.49 0.35
N PHE A 575 17.36 -35.36 -0.53
CA PHE A 575 16.72 -36.62 -0.14
C PHE A 575 17.50 -37.87 -0.57
N ILE A 576 18.34 -37.77 -1.60
CA ILE A 576 19.09 -38.91 -2.15
C ILE A 576 20.59 -38.71 -1.95
N GLY A 577 21.07 -37.47 -2.16
CA GLY A 577 22.49 -37.15 -2.22
C GLY A 577 23.04 -37.28 -3.66
N ALA A 578 24.35 -37.12 -3.82
CA ALA A 578 25.04 -37.30 -5.11
C ALA A 578 26.50 -37.74 -4.87
N PRO A 579 26.74 -39.05 -4.63
CA PRO A 579 28.06 -39.56 -4.27
C PRO A 579 29.14 -39.21 -5.31
N HIS A 580 28.79 -39.24 -6.60
CA HIS A 580 29.68 -38.89 -7.71
C HIS A 580 30.12 -37.40 -7.72
N LEU A 581 29.45 -36.53 -6.96
CA LEU A 581 29.79 -35.11 -6.81
C LEU A 581 30.39 -34.79 -5.42
N GLY A 582 30.76 -35.80 -4.65
CA GLY A 582 31.26 -35.63 -3.28
C GLY A 582 30.15 -35.37 -2.25
N LEU A 583 28.90 -35.72 -2.55
CA LEU A 583 27.77 -35.66 -1.62
C LEU A 583 27.29 -37.09 -1.31
N PRO A 584 27.99 -37.86 -0.45
CA PRO A 584 27.74 -39.30 -0.28
C PRO A 584 26.44 -39.63 0.46
N LYS A 585 25.82 -38.65 1.13
CA LYS A 585 24.54 -38.79 1.82
C LYS A 585 23.64 -37.61 1.50
N ALA A 586 22.33 -37.86 1.52
CA ALA A 586 21.28 -36.86 1.48
C ALA A 586 21.52 -35.77 2.54
N LEU A 587 21.28 -34.49 2.19
CA LEU A 587 21.53 -33.38 3.11
C LEU A 587 20.69 -33.45 4.40
N ILE A 588 19.51 -34.07 4.33
CA ILE A 588 18.65 -34.28 5.51
C ILE A 588 19.31 -35.17 6.56
N ASP A 589 20.11 -36.15 6.12
CA ASP A 589 20.77 -37.16 6.96
C ASP A 589 22.20 -36.79 7.38
N TRP A 590 22.65 -35.57 7.06
CA TRP A 590 23.97 -35.11 7.46
C TRP A 590 24.08 -35.01 8.99
N PRO A 591 25.08 -35.64 9.63
CA PRO A 591 25.29 -35.50 11.06
C PRO A 591 25.78 -34.08 11.40
N PRO A 592 25.48 -33.54 12.61
CA PRO A 592 25.86 -32.18 13.00
C PRO A 592 27.34 -31.83 12.75
N ARG A 593 28.26 -32.78 13.00
CA ARG A 593 29.70 -32.61 12.75
C ARG A 593 30.08 -32.26 11.30
N TRP A 594 29.20 -32.53 10.33
CA TRP A 594 29.43 -32.24 8.91
C TRP A 594 29.11 -30.80 8.52
N TYR A 595 28.36 -30.05 9.35
CA TYR A 595 28.01 -28.66 9.05
C TYR A 595 28.19 -27.73 10.25
N GLN A 596 28.78 -28.19 11.35
CA GLN A 596 29.14 -27.39 12.51
C GLN A 596 30.67 -27.35 12.70
N GLY A 597 31.15 -26.47 13.59
CA GLY A 597 32.58 -26.34 13.89
C GLY A 597 33.41 -25.96 12.66
N ALA A 598 34.49 -26.71 12.39
CA ALA A 598 35.39 -26.49 11.24
C ALA A 598 34.67 -26.54 9.87
N ASN A 599 33.49 -27.15 9.81
CA ASN A 599 32.67 -27.28 8.60
C ASN A 599 31.49 -26.28 8.54
N ALA A 600 31.45 -25.27 9.41
CA ALA A 600 30.36 -24.29 9.48
C ALA A 600 30.06 -23.57 8.15
N ARG A 601 31.05 -23.48 7.24
CA ARG A 601 30.87 -22.96 5.87
C ARG A 601 29.75 -23.66 5.07
N TRP A 602 29.43 -24.91 5.41
CA TRP A 602 28.38 -25.68 4.76
C TRP A 602 27.00 -25.53 5.41
N ALA A 603 26.92 -24.96 6.62
CA ALA A 603 25.67 -24.81 7.36
C ALA A 603 24.62 -24.01 6.58
N GLN A 604 25.04 -22.86 6.04
CA GLN A 604 24.15 -21.97 5.28
C GLN A 604 23.66 -22.66 4.00
N VAL A 605 24.56 -23.23 3.21
CA VAL A 605 24.21 -23.86 1.93
C VAL A 605 23.33 -25.11 2.15
N ARG A 606 23.58 -25.89 3.21
CA ARG A 606 22.72 -27.00 3.62
C ARG A 606 21.34 -26.49 4.02
N GLY A 607 21.26 -25.44 4.84
CA GLY A 607 20.02 -24.84 5.29
C GLY A 607 19.16 -24.35 4.14
N GLU A 608 19.73 -23.55 3.23
CA GLU A 608 19.05 -23.04 2.04
C GLU A 608 18.48 -24.18 1.17
N ARG A 609 19.27 -25.25 0.96
CA ARG A 609 18.81 -26.41 0.17
C ARG A 609 17.73 -27.20 0.88
N LEU A 610 17.89 -27.47 2.17
CA LEU A 610 16.88 -28.17 2.96
C LEU A 610 15.56 -27.42 2.98
N THR A 611 15.57 -26.09 3.07
CA THR A 611 14.33 -25.31 2.94
C THR A 611 13.65 -25.57 1.60
N ILE A 612 14.40 -25.53 0.49
CA ILE A 612 13.85 -25.80 -0.85
C ILE A 612 13.34 -27.25 -0.98
N GLY A 613 14.11 -28.22 -0.49
CA GLY A 613 13.75 -29.64 -0.54
C GLY A 613 12.52 -29.97 0.32
N LEU A 614 12.46 -29.46 1.55
CA LEU A 614 11.33 -29.66 2.46
C LEU A 614 10.08 -28.94 1.96
N GLU A 615 10.20 -27.71 1.43
CA GLU A 615 9.07 -27.03 0.77
C GLU A 615 8.52 -27.83 -0.41
N TYR A 616 9.39 -28.51 -1.17
CA TYR A 616 8.97 -29.38 -2.27
C TYR A 616 8.27 -30.65 -1.76
N ARG A 617 8.83 -31.33 -0.74
CA ARG A 617 8.23 -32.52 -0.14
C ARG A 617 6.87 -32.21 0.48
N ASP A 618 6.76 -31.12 1.23
CA ASP A 618 5.51 -30.72 1.86
C ASP A 618 4.45 -30.38 0.80
N ARG A 619 4.85 -29.87 -0.39
CA ARG A 619 3.93 -29.68 -1.52
C ARG A 619 3.53 -30.98 -2.24
N GLN A 620 4.34 -32.03 -2.18
CA GLN A 620 4.07 -33.36 -2.75
C GLN A 620 3.23 -34.25 -1.82
N VAL A 621 3.46 -34.18 -0.49
CA VAL A 621 2.65 -34.93 0.51
C VAL A 621 1.19 -34.47 0.50
N TYR A 622 0.91 -33.22 0.11
CA TYR A 622 -0.46 -32.73 -0.12
C TYR A 622 -1.12 -33.22 -1.43
N ILE A 623 -0.39 -33.93 -2.30
CA ILE A 623 -0.91 -34.47 -3.57
C ILE A 623 -1.33 -35.95 -3.42
N ILE A 624 -0.83 -36.69 -2.41
CA ILE A 624 -1.00 -38.16 -2.31
C ILE A 624 -2.18 -38.61 -1.42
N PHE A 625 -2.72 -37.76 -0.53
CA PHE A 625 -3.93 -38.14 0.22
C PHE A 625 -5.22 -37.73 -0.50
N HIS A 626 -5.65 -38.56 -1.46
CA HIS A 626 -7.05 -38.69 -1.86
C HIS A 626 -7.39 -40.19 -2.01
N PRO A 627 -8.38 -40.73 -1.28
CA PRO A 627 -8.66 -42.16 -1.25
C PRO A 627 -9.60 -42.55 -2.39
N SER A 628 -9.30 -43.65 -3.10
CA SER A 628 -10.25 -44.67 -3.61
C SER A 628 -9.53 -45.66 -4.52
N VAL A 629 -9.94 -46.95 -4.43
CA VAL A 629 -9.62 -48.13 -5.29
C VAL A 629 -8.46 -48.99 -4.72
N LEU A 630 -8.60 -50.28 -4.30
CA LEU A 630 -9.67 -51.29 -4.46
C LEU A 630 -9.55 -52.48 -3.47
N LEU A 631 -10.63 -53.26 -3.47
CA LEU A 631 -10.97 -54.52 -2.80
C LEU A 631 -9.95 -55.70 -2.83
N ILE A 632 -9.81 -56.35 -1.67
CA ILE A 632 -9.66 -57.78 -1.27
C ILE A 632 -9.51 -58.85 -2.37
N PRO A 633 -8.67 -59.89 -2.13
CA PRO A 633 -9.20 -61.26 -2.10
C PRO A 633 -8.76 -62.06 -0.86
N SER A 634 -9.69 -62.92 -0.44
CA SER A 634 -9.61 -63.90 0.63
C SER A 634 -8.40 -64.84 0.57
N LEU A 635 -7.65 -64.93 1.68
CA LEU A 635 -7.48 -66.13 2.51
C LEU A 635 -6.88 -65.77 3.87
#